data_AF-A0A837RJU2-F1
#
_entry.id   AF-A0A837RJU2-F1
#
_cell.length_a   1.000
_cell.length_b   1.000
_cell.length_c   1.000
_cell.angle_alpha   90.00
_cell.angle_beta   90.00
_cell.angle_gamma   90.00
#
_symmetry.space_group_name_H-M   'P 1'
#
loop_
_entity.id
_entity.type
_entity.pdbx_description
1 polymer ?
#
loop_
_entity_poly.entity_id
_entity_poly.type
_entity_poly.pdbx_seq_one_letter_code
_entity_poly.pdbx_strand_id
1 'polypeptide(L)'
;MTNKKMIDRKELLLATGAAVLGVGTTFFGHQMSVQAAENTGTTTSTSVNTSTNSETATVDTNANSKSDPVSTKTETSPVTVDNKTVAKPATSSNLVNSPVTVVPAVIQTTTVTTGDSATTQPVSTTTPIIQPIGPSSNVNSGTESTQKVPTVTTVASISTPALKPLDTTVVKISSNSGYTDANDFTWSTDDTDNEAALTGSTASLTDNTISIPTTITVTPNGTTTGKDYAVTSIGDNAFLGNKTITSVKINNGITNIGNSAFAYSKVQNLDLTNNTTLQNIGNLAFVSDQIKQVDLPDSVENIGDNAFTYNSALQTIVLPQNLKSLGKESFAVNNGLKSVDFSKDSNLLNVGDQAFSSDQSLTSIDLSHNNQLQTLGQGAFIYDSNLSDVKLPDSLKTIDDQAFLSNVGLKSIKFGKGLTTIGKQAFTYDENLNYIDLSAAQSLNLIDDDAFEYSGLTGNLSLPDSVTTIGKRSFAGDHLTSLNLGTNLQTIGASAFAYNQLKNVLTLPDTITTVGQEAFISNQLTGVTSNTVGINLGSDAFSYNRITEILLPKVTLGKSVYNINPATQQLAAIFTDSAHTSISDYFNINIGGITEKNMEIYDPSNGVTYQNGVFTIPAGVKSFNFGWSLSPMLPGDAGYSGIYDVVLDDPNIKVINTSIPTGTSWSFSDNFISATTPDGIDVPLAKMTVAIIDPSGKAVETIDTTQIGNYQVTYSYGNEKNTVIVTVYKRNGVVGISGTQTTTYNGQSQALDVSHYQIILSDGTIYQLQAGDLALTDEAKNAGSYGVTLTTQGLDNIEKVGQDNLYSWRTDSGTASFVINKAPVIIQANDATKISGQTDPQLSAAVTLPSDLVNGDPVIYTITRQTGEAVGNYPVIILFDATKNPNYQIQVENGTFKITPNHQTINGSDYTMYIGDPMPTATDFKASATDDNGQELPVMIDLSQAKLDQVGVYPVKLSTTDAQTKNIQLTVLNRSSGGSSSTNGMAANPPQDDQSVEPTVPETPVEPSEPEKVQPSEPEVLKPTTSTPSDSEKGQVTQKTSFSNNKIPVNYPSRQIIISGEIYYVPNENKLVGQIVKPKATSQVDELTGDQNVNDPNVLPQMSNEKGTFESVIGWIIGLLTLLGIDLKKHRKI
;
A
#
# COMPACT_ATOMS: atom_id res chain seq x y z
N MET A 1 14.03 -54.36 19.55
CA MET A 1 14.40 -55.43 18.58
C MET A 1 15.03 -54.79 17.35
N THR A 2 15.58 -55.59 16.42
CA THR A 2 16.73 -55.18 15.58
C THR A 2 16.42 -55.14 14.09
N ASN A 3 16.93 -54.10 13.39
CA ASN A 3 17.47 -54.05 12.01
C ASN A 3 17.50 -52.56 11.58
N LYS A 4 18.61 -51.83 11.40
CA LYS A 4 20.05 -52.07 11.11
C LYS A 4 20.40 -52.19 9.60
N LYS A 5 21.36 -51.33 9.20
CA LYS A 5 21.86 -51.03 7.83
C LYS A 5 20.94 -50.08 7.02
N MET A 6 21.45 -49.14 6.21
CA MET A 6 22.87 -48.82 5.91
C MET A 6 23.28 -47.43 6.40
N ILE A 7 24.58 -47.29 6.68
CA ILE A 7 25.34 -46.02 6.67
C ILE A 7 26.46 -46.26 5.65
N ASP A 8 26.67 -45.36 4.70
CA ASP A 8 28.05 -44.95 4.34
C ASP A 8 28.10 -43.65 3.52
N ARG A 9 28.53 -42.55 4.14
CA ARG A 9 29.76 -41.82 3.76
C ARG A 9 29.96 -40.61 4.68
N LYS A 10 31.18 -40.48 5.19
CA LYS A 10 31.73 -39.32 5.88
C LYS A 10 33.10 -38.99 5.25
N GLU A 11 33.69 -37.90 5.72
CA GLU A 11 35.09 -37.46 5.48
C GLU A 11 35.37 -36.82 4.10
N LEU A 12 36.13 -35.72 4.01
CA LEU A 12 36.70 -34.87 5.07
C LEU A 12 36.81 -33.39 4.64
N LEU A 13 36.87 -32.50 5.64
CA LEU A 13 37.19 -31.08 5.53
C LEU A 13 38.70 -30.86 5.79
N LEU A 14 39.30 -29.83 5.19
CA LEU A 14 40.50 -29.07 5.59
C LEU A 14 40.93 -28.23 4.35
N ALA A 15 41.23 -26.93 4.33
CA ALA A 15 41.22 -25.75 5.21
C ALA A 15 42.47 -24.91 4.83
N THR A 16 42.58 -23.67 5.33
CA THR A 16 43.58 -22.63 4.96
C THR A 16 43.38 -22.00 3.56
N GLY A 17 43.73 -20.72 3.33
CA GLY A 17 44.18 -19.73 4.32
C GLY A 17 44.88 -18.48 3.76
N ALA A 18 44.12 -17.59 3.11
CA ALA A 18 44.43 -16.17 2.82
C ALA A 18 45.60 -15.79 1.88
N ALA A 19 45.46 -14.57 1.34
CA ALA A 19 46.49 -13.62 0.86
C ALA A 19 47.07 -13.66 -0.60
N VAL A 20 46.58 -12.69 -1.39
CA VAL A 20 47.38 -11.66 -2.14
C VAL A 20 47.96 -11.95 -3.55
N LEU A 21 47.50 -11.10 -4.49
CA LEU A 21 48.07 -10.68 -5.80
C LEU A 21 48.25 -11.69 -6.97
N GLY A 22 47.72 -11.31 -8.14
CA GLY A 22 48.04 -11.92 -9.44
C GLY A 22 47.12 -11.42 -10.57
N VAL A 23 47.61 -10.56 -11.47
CA VAL A 23 46.85 -10.02 -12.62
C VAL A 23 47.01 -10.93 -13.84
N GLY A 24 45.94 -11.23 -14.57
CA GLY A 24 46.00 -12.01 -15.82
C GLY A 24 44.71 -11.99 -16.64
N THR A 25 44.68 -11.17 -17.70
CA THR A 25 43.57 -11.09 -18.68
C THR A 25 43.82 -11.96 -19.92
N THR A 26 42.73 -12.28 -20.65
CA THR A 26 42.69 -12.92 -21.99
C THR A 26 43.25 -14.36 -22.06
N PHE A 27 42.66 -15.28 -22.83
CA PHE A 27 42.40 -15.18 -24.27
C PHE A 27 41.15 -15.93 -24.77
N PHE A 28 40.71 -15.59 -26.00
CA PHE A 28 39.75 -16.37 -26.79
C PHE A 28 40.29 -17.78 -27.07
N GLY A 29 39.41 -18.79 -27.06
CA GLY A 29 39.76 -20.17 -27.41
C GLY A 29 39.76 -20.45 -28.92
N HIS A 30 40.09 -21.68 -29.28
CA HIS A 30 39.71 -22.35 -30.54
C HIS A 30 39.71 -23.87 -30.33
N GLN A 31 38.88 -24.59 -31.08
CA GLN A 31 39.03 -26.04 -31.21
C GLN A 31 40.17 -26.37 -32.19
N MET A 32 40.97 -27.41 -31.91
CA MET A 32 41.02 -28.56 -32.83
C MET A 32 41.68 -29.83 -32.24
N SER A 33 40.89 -30.91 -32.27
CA SER A 33 41.27 -32.30 -32.61
C SER A 33 42.55 -32.97 -32.08
N VAL A 34 42.32 -34.04 -31.29
CA VAL A 34 42.76 -35.44 -31.57
C VAL A 34 44.26 -35.69 -31.84
N GLN A 35 44.94 -36.42 -30.94
CA GLN A 35 45.00 -37.90 -31.06
C GLN A 35 45.24 -38.57 -29.69
N ALA A 36 45.34 -39.90 -29.63
CA ALA A 36 45.06 -40.72 -28.45
C ALA A 36 46.27 -41.55 -27.96
N ALA A 37 46.01 -42.35 -26.90
CA ALA A 37 46.87 -43.41 -26.33
C ALA A 37 48.00 -42.92 -25.38
N GLU A 38 48.34 -43.62 -24.28
CA GLU A 38 47.69 -44.78 -23.66
C GLU A 38 48.08 -45.01 -22.17
N ASN A 39 47.26 -45.82 -21.49
CA ASN A 39 47.58 -46.78 -20.41
C ASN A 39 48.38 -46.41 -19.13
N THR A 40 47.79 -46.88 -18.00
CA THR A 40 48.44 -47.39 -16.76
C THR A 40 49.27 -46.44 -15.86
N GLY A 41 49.23 -46.55 -14.52
CA GLY A 41 48.29 -47.35 -13.70
C GLY A 41 48.76 -47.70 -12.28
N THR A 42 47.82 -47.64 -11.32
CA THR A 42 47.72 -48.49 -10.10
C THR A 42 48.72 -48.32 -8.93
N THR A 43 48.27 -48.82 -7.76
CA THR A 43 48.96 -49.01 -6.45
C THR A 43 49.31 -47.71 -5.66
N THR A 44 48.75 -47.39 -4.48
CA THR A 44 48.57 -48.09 -3.16
C THR A 44 49.90 -48.34 -2.42
N SER A 45 50.13 -47.90 -1.19
CA SER A 45 49.36 -48.29 0.01
C SER A 45 49.84 -47.62 1.33
N THR A 46 48.87 -47.19 2.15
CA THR A 46 48.79 -47.22 3.64
C THR A 46 49.99 -47.05 4.61
N SER A 47 49.66 -46.43 5.76
CA SER A 47 50.11 -46.73 7.15
C SER A 47 51.46 -46.21 7.68
N VAL A 48 51.67 -45.99 9.00
CA VAL A 48 50.83 -45.34 10.07
C VAL A 48 51.66 -45.16 11.37
N ASN A 49 51.30 -44.17 12.20
CA ASN A 49 51.55 -44.04 13.66
C ASN A 49 52.90 -43.55 14.27
N THR A 50 52.70 -42.83 15.40
CA THR A 50 53.43 -42.82 16.69
C THR A 50 54.80 -42.14 16.90
N SER A 51 54.73 -40.86 17.29
CA SER A 51 54.90 -40.39 18.69
C SER A 51 56.29 -40.06 19.32
N THR A 52 56.19 -39.25 20.38
CA THR A 52 57.10 -38.99 21.53
C THR A 52 58.16 -37.87 21.45
N ASN A 53 58.22 -37.14 22.56
CA ASN A 53 59.20 -36.12 22.96
C ASN A 53 60.59 -36.79 23.20
N SER A 54 61.73 -36.10 23.40
CA SER A 54 61.89 -34.84 24.13
C SER A 54 63.25 -34.13 23.89
N GLU A 55 63.28 -32.84 24.23
CA GLU A 55 64.36 -32.09 24.91
C GLU A 55 65.83 -32.12 24.48
N THR A 56 66.41 -30.90 24.46
CA THR A 56 67.81 -30.52 24.77
C THR A 56 68.95 -30.98 23.82
N ALA A 57 70.10 -30.30 23.75
CA ALA A 57 70.45 -28.87 23.93
C ALA A 57 71.89 -28.63 23.45
N THR A 58 72.31 -27.34 23.33
CA THR A 58 73.71 -26.84 23.35
C THR A 58 74.65 -27.24 22.18
N VAL A 59 75.14 -26.27 21.38
CA VAL A 59 76.53 -25.68 21.42
C VAL A 59 77.59 -26.60 20.75
N ASP A 60 78.47 -26.17 19.82
CA ASP A 60 79.13 -24.85 19.68
C ASP A 60 79.63 -24.50 18.23
N THR A 61 80.22 -23.31 18.10
CA THR A 61 81.26 -22.83 17.14
C THR A 61 80.91 -22.30 15.73
N ASN A 62 81.01 -20.96 15.65
CA ASN A 62 81.84 -20.18 14.70
C ASN A 62 81.51 -20.03 13.20
N ALA A 63 80.87 -18.88 12.92
CA ALA A 63 81.53 -17.69 12.34
C ALA A 63 81.46 -17.38 10.83
N ASN A 64 81.33 -16.07 10.57
CA ASN A 64 81.31 -15.33 9.28
C ASN A 64 80.09 -15.59 8.35
N SER A 65 79.48 -14.57 7.73
CA SER A 65 79.79 -13.12 7.77
C SER A 65 78.57 -12.24 7.44
N LYS A 66 78.48 -11.10 8.16
CA LYS A 66 78.11 -9.71 7.77
C LYS A 66 77.25 -9.49 6.49
N SER A 67 76.29 -8.56 6.45
CA SER A 67 76.19 -7.32 7.26
C SER A 67 74.76 -6.79 7.49
N ASP A 68 74.52 -6.39 8.73
CA ASP A 68 73.56 -5.39 9.25
C ASP A 68 73.74 -3.97 8.60
N PRO A 69 72.89 -2.94 8.87
CA PRO A 69 71.95 -2.84 9.99
C PRO A 69 70.55 -2.22 9.78
N VAL A 70 69.66 -2.54 10.71
CA VAL A 70 68.58 -1.67 11.19
C VAL A 70 69.12 -0.82 12.35
N SER A 71 68.88 0.50 12.39
CA SER A 71 68.88 1.24 13.67
C SER A 71 68.21 2.62 13.63
N THR A 72 67.05 2.70 14.28
CA THR A 72 66.69 3.65 15.36
C THR A 72 67.26 5.09 15.43
N LYS A 73 66.31 6.01 15.68
CA LYS A 73 66.33 7.07 16.72
C LYS A 73 67.03 8.44 16.50
N THR A 74 66.16 9.45 16.48
CA THR A 74 66.21 10.77 17.18
C THR A 74 67.22 11.87 16.82
N GLU A 75 66.64 13.08 16.88
CA GLU A 75 67.16 14.33 17.45
C GLU A 75 67.67 15.47 16.56
N THR A 76 67.42 16.69 17.07
CA THR A 76 67.88 18.02 16.66
C THR A 76 67.50 18.57 15.26
N SER A 77 66.54 19.49 15.31
CA SER A 77 66.34 20.65 14.41
C SER A 77 67.57 21.61 14.46
N PRO A 78 67.58 22.81 13.79
CA PRO A 78 66.55 23.45 12.96
C PRO A 78 67.14 24.10 11.66
N VAL A 79 66.51 25.18 11.19
CA VAL A 79 67.11 26.32 10.43
C VAL A 79 66.99 26.30 8.89
N THR A 80 65.86 26.86 8.42
CA THR A 80 65.76 27.85 7.30
C THR A 80 65.98 27.34 5.85
N VAL A 81 65.47 27.98 4.77
CA VAL A 81 64.51 29.10 4.58
C VAL A 81 63.96 29.09 3.15
N ASP A 82 62.71 29.54 2.95
CA ASP A 82 62.12 30.03 1.69
C ASP A 82 62.09 29.11 0.44
N ASN A 83 61.28 29.38 -0.60
CA ASN A 83 59.92 29.94 -0.73
C ASN A 83 59.51 29.73 -2.20
N LYS A 84 58.21 29.73 -2.52
CA LYS A 84 57.64 30.11 -3.85
C LYS A 84 58.06 29.29 -5.11
N THR A 85 57.24 29.13 -6.15
CA THR A 85 55.77 29.19 -6.33
C THR A 85 55.42 28.53 -7.67
N VAL A 86 54.17 28.05 -7.81
CA VAL A 86 53.38 28.00 -9.07
C VAL A 86 54.01 27.34 -10.31
N ALA A 87 53.48 26.16 -10.69
CA ALA A 87 52.94 25.92 -12.04
C ALA A 87 52.08 24.63 -12.10
N LYS A 88 50.96 24.70 -12.83
CA LYS A 88 50.08 23.61 -13.32
C LYS A 88 49.87 23.95 -14.80
N PRO A 89 49.90 23.02 -15.81
CA PRO A 89 48.88 21.96 -15.90
C PRO A 89 49.23 20.62 -16.60
N ALA A 90 48.33 19.64 -16.39
CA ALA A 90 48.13 18.37 -17.13
C ALA A 90 49.31 17.36 -17.05
N THR A 91 49.12 16.04 -17.12
CA THR A 91 48.02 15.22 -17.68
C THR A 91 47.60 14.05 -16.77
N SER A 92 46.64 13.24 -17.25
CA SER A 92 46.09 12.01 -16.69
C SER A 92 47.08 10.87 -16.38
N SER A 93 46.84 10.15 -15.28
CA SER A 93 46.79 8.66 -15.24
C SER A 93 46.28 8.14 -13.88
N ASN A 94 45.29 7.24 -13.87
CA ASN A 94 44.86 6.54 -12.66
C ASN A 94 45.85 5.41 -12.29
N LEU A 95 46.16 5.20 -11.00
CA LEU A 95 45.73 4.02 -10.20
C LEU A 95 46.54 3.81 -8.91
N VAL A 96 45.93 3.05 -7.99
CA VAL A 96 46.45 2.47 -6.74
C VAL A 96 46.98 3.45 -5.68
N ASN A 97 46.30 3.50 -4.53
CA ASN A 97 46.97 3.60 -3.24
C ASN A 97 46.14 2.86 -2.17
N SER A 98 46.81 2.17 -1.24
CA SER A 98 46.16 1.42 -0.14
C SER A 98 45.66 2.35 0.96
N PRO A 99 44.68 1.95 1.79
CA PRO A 99 44.16 2.80 2.86
C PRO A 99 45.25 3.13 3.89
N VAL A 100 45.45 4.42 4.14
CA VAL A 100 46.35 4.93 5.20
C VAL A 100 45.55 5.07 6.49
N THR A 101 45.99 4.38 7.55
CA THR A 101 45.43 4.55 8.90
C THR A 101 45.77 5.94 9.42
N VAL A 102 44.77 6.82 9.53
CA VAL A 102 44.93 8.16 10.12
C VAL A 102 44.39 8.13 11.56
N VAL A 103 45.30 8.26 12.53
CA VAL A 103 44.95 8.49 13.93
C VAL A 103 44.60 9.97 14.11
N PRO A 104 43.42 10.34 14.64
CA PRO A 104 43.11 11.73 14.95
C PRO A 104 43.97 12.21 16.13
N ALA A 105 44.70 13.30 15.93
CA ALA A 105 45.56 13.87 16.97
C ALA A 105 44.75 14.67 18.00
N VAL A 106 45.06 14.48 19.28
CA VAL A 106 44.52 15.29 20.39
C VAL A 106 45.00 16.74 20.24
N ILE A 107 44.07 17.70 20.29
CA ILE A 107 44.38 19.11 20.53
C ILE A 107 43.67 19.54 21.82
N GLN A 108 44.45 20.07 22.76
CA GLN A 108 43.96 20.50 24.07
C GLN A 108 43.20 21.83 24.02
N THR A 109 42.30 22.02 24.98
CA THR A 109 41.62 23.28 25.24
C THR A 109 42.57 24.33 25.81
N THR A 110 42.50 25.56 25.30
CA THR A 110 43.07 26.74 25.96
C THR A 110 42.07 27.90 25.96
N THR A 111 41.62 28.27 27.15
CA THR A 111 40.74 29.42 27.40
C THR A 111 41.55 30.69 27.65
N VAL A 112 41.23 31.79 26.95
CA VAL A 112 41.58 33.16 27.38
C VAL A 112 40.41 34.09 27.05
N THR A 113 40.19 35.11 27.89
CA THR A 113 39.00 35.96 27.92
C THR A 113 39.24 37.39 27.40
N THR A 114 38.14 38.11 27.19
CA THR A 114 37.98 39.59 27.29
C THR A 114 38.76 40.52 26.33
N GLY A 115 37.99 41.36 25.63
CA GLY A 115 38.43 42.57 24.91
C GLY A 115 37.20 43.37 24.45
N ASP A 116 37.20 44.70 24.56
CA ASP A 116 35.98 45.52 24.61
C ASP A 116 36.01 46.72 23.64
N SER A 117 34.81 47.13 23.16
CA SER A 117 34.44 48.48 22.67
C SER A 117 35.06 49.04 21.37
N ALA A 118 34.40 49.94 20.60
CA ALA A 118 32.99 50.35 20.54
C ALA A 118 32.69 51.27 19.30
N THR A 119 31.39 51.50 19.00
CA THR A 119 30.80 52.55 18.11
C THR A 119 31.05 52.41 16.58
N THR A 120 30.21 52.93 15.66
CA THR A 120 29.09 53.91 15.73
C THR A 120 27.80 53.47 14.98
N GLN A 121 26.62 53.86 15.48
CA GLN A 121 25.30 53.91 14.79
C GLN A 121 25.05 55.33 14.18
N PRO A 122 23.90 55.70 13.53
CA PRO A 122 22.55 55.07 13.41
C PRO A 122 22.12 54.85 11.92
N VAL A 123 20.89 54.55 11.45
CA VAL A 123 19.47 54.84 11.82
C VAL A 123 18.59 53.64 11.34
N SER A 124 17.72 53.02 12.18
CA SER A 124 16.24 53.21 12.31
C SER A 124 15.43 53.15 10.99
N THR A 125 14.24 52.56 10.85
CA THR A 125 13.09 52.26 11.75
C THR A 125 12.30 51.02 11.25
N THR A 126 11.45 50.25 11.95
CA THR A 126 11.07 49.99 13.37
C THR A 126 10.15 48.75 13.43
N THR A 127 10.11 48.02 14.55
CA THR A 127 9.16 46.91 14.83
C THR A 127 7.76 47.41 15.30
N PRO A 128 6.74 46.54 15.43
CA PRO A 128 6.28 46.22 16.79
C PRO A 128 5.79 44.77 17.05
N ILE A 129 6.43 44.13 18.03
CA ILE A 129 5.89 43.33 19.16
C ILE A 129 4.48 42.68 19.03
N ILE A 130 4.43 41.36 19.27
CA ILE A 130 3.33 40.66 19.99
C ILE A 130 3.96 39.71 21.04
N GLN A 131 3.25 39.47 22.16
CA GLN A 131 3.66 38.57 23.27
C GLN A 131 2.73 37.33 23.38
N PRO A 132 3.09 36.29 24.17
CA PRO A 132 2.60 34.91 23.96
C PRO A 132 1.25 34.57 24.62
N ILE A 133 0.64 33.47 24.16
CA ILE A 133 -0.55 32.83 24.74
C ILE A 133 -0.30 31.30 24.87
N GLY A 134 -0.89 30.67 25.89
CA GLY A 134 -0.74 29.24 26.21
C GLY A 134 -1.64 28.27 25.42
N PRO A 135 -1.60 26.97 25.75
CA PRO A 135 -2.04 25.88 24.85
C PRO A 135 -3.51 25.43 25.02
N SER A 136 -4.07 24.83 23.97
CA SER A 136 -5.33 24.07 24.02
C SER A 136 -5.38 22.89 23.03
N SER A 137 -5.95 21.79 23.52
CA SER A 137 -6.33 20.51 22.90
C SER A 137 -6.85 20.47 21.45
N ASN A 138 -6.56 19.33 20.80
CA ASN A 138 -7.35 18.53 19.84
C ASN A 138 -8.45 19.22 18.98
N VAL A 139 -8.37 19.05 17.65
CA VAL A 139 -9.22 18.12 16.86
C VAL A 139 -8.65 17.99 15.43
N ASN A 140 -9.13 16.98 14.68
CA ASN A 140 -8.60 16.49 13.39
C ASN A 140 -9.04 17.30 12.15
N SER A 141 -8.45 16.92 11.01
CA SER A 141 -8.81 17.13 9.58
C SER A 141 -8.41 18.43 8.85
N GLY A 142 -7.62 18.21 7.78
CA GLY A 142 -8.01 18.66 6.43
C GLY A 142 -7.68 20.08 6.00
N THR A 143 -6.45 20.34 5.54
CA THR A 143 -6.19 21.32 4.47
C THR A 143 -4.83 21.06 3.83
N GLU A 144 -4.81 20.56 2.59
CA GLU A 144 -3.57 20.42 1.82
C GLU A 144 -3.07 21.79 1.34
N SER A 145 -1.83 22.13 1.69
CA SER A 145 -1.17 23.32 1.13
C SER A 145 -0.58 22.98 -0.23
N THR A 146 -1.29 23.31 -1.30
CA THR A 146 -0.86 23.05 -2.69
C THR A 146 0.29 23.96 -3.10
N GLN A 147 1.53 23.60 -2.71
CA GLN A 147 2.72 24.17 -3.33
C GLN A 147 2.75 23.81 -4.82
N LYS A 148 3.06 24.82 -5.62
CA LYS A 148 2.96 24.78 -7.09
C LYS A 148 4.06 23.91 -7.71
N VAL A 149 3.76 22.63 -7.90
CA VAL A 149 4.51 21.73 -8.80
C VAL A 149 4.58 22.39 -10.20
N PRO A 150 5.74 22.39 -10.89
CA PRO A 150 5.82 22.88 -12.26
C PRO A 150 4.94 22.01 -13.16
N THR A 151 3.96 22.61 -13.81
CA THR A 151 3.01 21.91 -14.67
C THR A 151 3.75 21.26 -15.84
N VAL A 152 3.79 19.92 -15.86
CA VAL A 152 4.12 19.18 -17.08
C VAL A 152 3.08 19.59 -18.12
N THR A 153 3.54 20.20 -19.21
CA THR A 153 2.65 20.58 -20.32
C THR A 153 2.08 19.30 -20.91
N THR A 154 0.81 19.02 -20.63
CA THR A 154 0.08 17.94 -21.29
C THR A 154 0.15 18.17 -22.79
N VAL A 155 0.78 17.22 -23.50
CA VAL A 155 0.83 17.26 -24.96
C VAL A 155 -0.61 17.30 -25.45
N ALA A 156 -0.95 18.33 -26.22
CA ALA A 156 -2.31 18.49 -26.72
C ALA A 156 -2.69 17.22 -27.50
N SER A 157 -3.83 16.62 -27.15
CA SER A 157 -4.35 15.45 -27.85
C SER A 157 -4.60 15.82 -29.31
N ILE A 158 -3.67 15.41 -30.19
CA ILE A 158 -3.82 15.54 -31.63
C ILE A 158 -5.10 14.77 -31.98
N SER A 159 -6.10 15.46 -32.52
CA SER A 159 -7.30 14.80 -33.01
C SER A 159 -6.89 13.91 -34.17
N THR A 160 -6.86 12.59 -33.94
CA THR A 160 -6.51 11.63 -34.98
C THR A 160 -7.48 11.78 -36.17
N PRO A 161 -6.96 11.92 -37.41
CA PRO A 161 -7.79 11.81 -38.59
C PRO A 161 -8.57 10.49 -38.57
N ALA A 162 -9.79 10.50 -39.10
CA ALA A 162 -10.69 9.36 -39.04
C ALA A 162 -10.27 8.27 -40.05
N LEU A 163 -9.20 7.53 -39.72
CA LEU A 163 -8.65 6.41 -40.49
C LEU A 163 -9.75 5.43 -40.89
N LYS A 164 -9.99 5.29 -42.19
CA LYS A 164 -11.04 4.44 -42.76
C LYS A 164 -10.44 3.08 -43.12
N PRO A 165 -10.97 1.94 -42.64
CA PRO A 165 -10.55 0.62 -43.10
C PRO A 165 -10.73 0.47 -44.62
N LEU A 166 -9.75 -0.14 -45.30
CA LEU A 166 -9.84 -0.43 -46.74
C LEU A 166 -10.54 -1.76 -47.00
N ASP A 167 -11.60 -1.73 -47.81
CA ASP A 167 -12.28 -2.93 -48.31
C ASP A 167 -11.54 -3.49 -49.54
N THR A 168 -10.74 -4.53 -49.31
CA THR A 168 -9.94 -5.24 -50.33
C THR A 168 -10.77 -6.01 -51.35
N THR A 169 -12.10 -6.06 -51.23
CA THR A 169 -12.98 -6.59 -52.28
C THR A 169 -13.25 -5.55 -53.39
N VAL A 170 -13.11 -4.26 -53.10
CA VAL A 170 -13.36 -3.15 -54.05
C VAL A 170 -12.11 -2.35 -54.42
N VAL A 171 -10.96 -2.58 -53.76
CA VAL A 171 -9.64 -2.03 -54.15
C VAL A 171 -8.59 -3.12 -54.31
N LYS A 172 -7.59 -2.86 -55.16
CA LYS A 172 -6.29 -3.53 -55.14
C LYS A 172 -5.27 -2.63 -54.45
N ILE A 173 -4.41 -3.20 -53.61
CA ILE A 173 -3.30 -2.50 -52.96
C ILE A 173 -1.98 -2.96 -53.61
N SER A 174 -0.97 -2.09 -53.66
CA SER A 174 0.40 -2.46 -54.06
C SER A 174 1.45 -1.62 -53.33
N SER A 175 2.59 -2.25 -53.06
CA SER A 175 3.80 -1.63 -52.48
C SER A 175 4.90 -1.47 -53.53
N ASN A 176 5.90 -0.63 -53.23
CA ASN A 176 7.12 -0.53 -54.03
C ASN A 176 7.92 -1.85 -53.99
N SER A 177 8.70 -2.15 -55.04
CA SER A 177 9.52 -3.36 -55.11
C SER A 177 10.57 -3.42 -53.99
N GLY A 178 10.61 -4.52 -53.23
CA GLY A 178 11.56 -4.74 -52.12
C GLY A 178 10.92 -4.82 -50.72
N TYR A 179 9.60 -4.65 -50.64
CA TYR A 179 8.79 -4.87 -49.45
C TYR A 179 7.97 -6.17 -49.58
N THR A 180 7.38 -6.63 -48.47
CA THR A 180 6.34 -7.68 -48.51
C THR A 180 5.14 -7.19 -49.34
N ASP A 181 4.36 -8.10 -49.95
CA ASP A 181 3.21 -7.71 -50.76
C ASP A 181 2.18 -6.99 -49.89
N ALA A 182 1.74 -5.80 -50.32
CA ALA A 182 0.76 -5.02 -49.58
C ALA A 182 -0.60 -5.72 -49.41
N ASN A 183 -0.90 -6.76 -50.20
CA ASN A 183 -2.11 -7.57 -50.09
C ASN A 183 -2.01 -8.68 -49.01
N ASP A 184 -0.81 -8.93 -48.46
CA ASP A 184 -0.62 -9.80 -47.27
C ASP A 184 -0.93 -9.06 -45.96
N PHE A 185 -1.21 -7.75 -46.03
CA PHE A 185 -1.57 -6.90 -44.89
C PHE A 185 -2.99 -6.32 -45.02
N THR A 186 -3.61 -6.03 -43.87
CA THR A 186 -4.80 -5.19 -43.80
C THR A 186 -4.42 -3.75 -43.47
N TRP A 187 -5.23 -2.80 -43.93
CA TRP A 187 -4.89 -1.37 -43.93
C TRP A 187 -6.09 -0.50 -43.57
N SER A 188 -5.81 0.66 -42.99
CA SER A 188 -6.71 1.82 -43.01
C SER A 188 -5.97 3.04 -43.58
N THR A 189 -6.73 3.99 -44.11
CA THR A 189 -6.19 5.20 -44.76
C THR A 189 -6.93 6.43 -44.31
N ASP A 190 -6.21 7.56 -44.23
CA ASP A 190 -6.82 8.88 -44.21
C ASP A 190 -6.69 9.58 -45.58
N ASP A 191 -7.77 10.21 -46.00
CA ASP A 191 -7.84 10.96 -47.25
C ASP A 191 -7.34 12.39 -47.15
N THR A 192 -7.36 13.00 -45.95
CA THR A 192 -6.97 14.41 -45.76
C THR A 192 -5.46 14.60 -45.79
N ASP A 193 -4.71 13.82 -45.01
CA ASP A 193 -3.26 13.89 -44.94
C ASP A 193 -2.56 12.92 -45.92
N ASN A 194 -3.32 11.97 -46.50
CA ASN A 194 -2.84 10.91 -47.40
C ASN A 194 -1.91 9.91 -46.69
N GLU A 195 -2.28 9.54 -45.46
CA GLU A 195 -1.58 8.56 -44.64
C GLU A 195 -2.27 7.19 -44.61
N ALA A 196 -1.50 6.16 -44.29
CA ALA A 196 -1.96 4.78 -44.12
C ALA A 196 -1.42 4.17 -42.82
N ALA A 197 -2.27 3.43 -42.13
CA ALA A 197 -1.92 2.59 -40.99
C ALA A 197 -2.03 1.11 -41.37
N LEU A 198 -0.99 0.33 -41.05
CA LEU A 198 -1.05 -1.13 -41.16
C LEU A 198 -1.86 -1.68 -40.00
N THR A 199 -3.00 -2.31 -40.26
CA THR A 199 -3.94 -2.81 -39.23
C THR A 199 -3.83 -4.31 -38.98
N GLY A 200 -2.98 -5.03 -39.73
CA GLY A 200 -2.66 -6.43 -39.48
C GLY A 200 -2.29 -7.24 -40.71
N SER A 201 -2.44 -8.56 -40.64
CA SER A 201 -2.14 -9.51 -41.72
C SER A 201 -3.40 -10.15 -42.32
N THR A 202 -3.42 -10.39 -43.63
CA THR A 202 -4.42 -11.26 -44.27
C THR A 202 -4.03 -12.73 -44.12
N ALA A 203 -4.96 -13.65 -44.41
CA ALA A 203 -4.70 -15.09 -44.40
C ALA A 203 -3.70 -15.58 -45.49
N SER A 204 -3.26 -14.68 -46.37
CA SER A 204 -2.23 -14.94 -47.39
C SER A 204 -0.80 -14.88 -46.83
N LEU A 205 -0.58 -14.18 -45.71
CA LEU A 205 0.75 -13.96 -45.15
C LEU A 205 1.41 -15.27 -44.70
N THR A 206 2.30 -15.77 -45.57
CA THR A 206 3.12 -16.98 -45.34
C THR A 206 4.60 -16.67 -45.10
N ASP A 207 5.00 -15.41 -45.30
CA ASP A 207 6.36 -14.93 -45.01
C ASP A 207 6.65 -14.96 -43.50
N ASN A 208 7.78 -15.58 -43.14
CA ASN A 208 8.30 -15.53 -41.77
C ASN A 208 9.12 -14.26 -41.45
N THR A 209 9.34 -13.43 -42.48
CA THR A 209 10.19 -12.24 -42.49
C THR A 209 9.46 -11.14 -43.22
N ILE A 210 8.92 -10.16 -42.50
CA ILE A 210 8.15 -9.07 -43.12
C ILE A 210 8.96 -7.77 -43.21
N SER A 211 8.78 -7.04 -44.30
CA SER A 211 9.34 -5.69 -44.51
C SER A 211 8.23 -4.74 -44.90
N ILE A 212 7.88 -3.84 -43.97
CA ILE A 212 6.69 -2.98 -44.10
C ILE A 212 6.97 -1.84 -45.08
N PRO A 213 6.15 -1.63 -46.13
CA PRO A 213 6.40 -0.60 -47.13
C PRO A 213 6.24 0.80 -46.55
N THR A 214 7.02 1.76 -47.07
CA THR A 214 6.93 3.19 -46.70
C THR A 214 5.73 3.89 -47.35
N THR A 215 5.13 3.28 -48.37
CA THR A 215 4.08 3.84 -49.21
C THR A 215 3.26 2.71 -49.79
N ILE A 216 1.94 2.86 -49.83
CA ILE A 216 1.03 1.97 -50.56
C ILE A 216 0.26 2.74 -51.63
N THR A 217 0.05 2.12 -52.78
CA THR A 217 -0.84 2.61 -53.83
C THR A 217 -2.16 1.85 -53.75
N VAL A 218 -3.27 2.55 -53.54
CA VAL A 218 -4.63 1.98 -53.50
C VAL A 218 -5.32 2.28 -54.83
N THR A 219 -5.71 1.24 -55.57
CA THR A 219 -6.33 1.34 -56.89
C THR A 219 -7.75 0.76 -56.86
N PRO A 220 -8.82 1.55 -57.10
CA PRO A 220 -10.19 1.03 -57.18
C PRO A 220 -10.34 -0.03 -58.27
N ASN A 221 -11.04 -1.13 -57.97
CA ASN A 221 -11.17 -2.26 -58.88
C ASN A 221 -11.86 -1.86 -60.19
N GLY A 222 -11.25 -2.23 -61.32
CA GLY A 222 -11.67 -1.81 -62.66
C GLY A 222 -11.07 -0.49 -63.17
N THR A 223 -10.23 0.18 -62.37
CA THR A 223 -9.48 1.39 -62.79
C THR A 223 -7.98 1.12 -62.96
N THR A 224 -7.27 2.05 -63.60
CA THR A 224 -5.80 2.01 -63.79
C THR A 224 -5.07 3.12 -63.03
N THR A 225 -5.78 3.89 -62.21
CA THR A 225 -5.24 5.07 -61.51
C THR A 225 -5.37 4.85 -60.02
N GLY A 226 -4.24 4.58 -59.37
CA GLY A 226 -4.18 4.49 -57.91
C GLY A 226 -3.96 5.85 -57.26
N LYS A 227 -4.25 5.93 -55.96
CA LYS A 227 -3.83 7.01 -55.05
C LYS A 227 -2.78 6.46 -54.09
N ASP A 228 -1.68 7.19 -53.93
CA ASP A 228 -0.61 6.83 -53.00
C ASP A 228 -0.90 7.36 -51.59
N TYR A 229 -0.53 6.58 -50.58
CA TYR A 229 -0.60 6.93 -49.17
C TYR A 229 0.73 6.62 -48.49
N ALA A 230 1.25 7.56 -47.69
CA ALA A 230 2.45 7.35 -46.89
C ALA A 230 2.11 6.44 -45.69
N VAL A 231 2.90 5.40 -45.44
CA VAL A 231 2.64 4.49 -44.31
C VAL A 231 3.30 5.06 -43.05
N THR A 232 2.49 5.54 -42.12
CA THR A 232 2.96 6.30 -40.95
C THR A 232 2.76 5.58 -39.62
N SER A 233 1.97 4.51 -39.57
CA SER A 233 1.76 3.77 -38.32
C SER A 233 1.47 2.27 -38.52
N ILE A 234 1.72 1.52 -37.45
CA ILE A 234 1.16 0.18 -37.26
C ILE A 234 0.11 0.31 -36.15
N GLY A 235 -1.10 -0.17 -36.42
CA GLY A 235 -2.23 -0.10 -35.51
C GLY A 235 -2.14 -1.07 -34.35
N ASP A 236 -2.96 -0.81 -33.33
CA ASP A 236 -3.07 -1.66 -32.16
C ASP A 236 -3.48 -3.09 -32.53
N ASN A 237 -2.82 -4.08 -31.92
CA ASN A 237 -3.04 -5.51 -32.09
C ASN A 237 -2.79 -6.08 -33.51
N ALA A 238 -2.17 -5.33 -34.42
CA ALA A 238 -2.03 -5.68 -35.84
C ALA A 238 -1.57 -7.14 -36.10
N PHE A 239 -0.55 -7.59 -35.39
CA PHE A 239 -0.05 -8.97 -35.45
C PHE A 239 -0.18 -9.69 -34.10
N LEU A 240 -1.07 -9.24 -33.21
CA LEU A 240 -1.30 -9.85 -31.89
C LEU A 240 -1.52 -11.37 -32.03
N GLY A 241 -0.66 -12.14 -31.38
CA GLY A 241 -0.75 -13.59 -31.39
C GLY A 241 -0.39 -14.26 -32.72
N ASN A 242 0.27 -13.58 -33.67
CA ASN A 242 0.79 -14.22 -34.88
C ASN A 242 1.73 -15.41 -34.53
N LYS A 243 1.90 -16.37 -35.44
CA LYS A 243 2.75 -17.57 -35.21
C LYS A 243 3.67 -17.90 -36.39
N THR A 244 3.67 -17.06 -37.42
CA THR A 244 4.45 -17.18 -38.66
C THR A 244 5.63 -16.20 -38.65
N ILE A 245 5.40 -14.96 -38.23
CA ILE A 245 6.40 -13.88 -38.24
C ILE A 245 7.49 -14.18 -37.20
N THR A 246 8.75 -14.17 -37.63
CA THR A 246 9.94 -14.33 -36.78
C THR A 246 10.99 -13.25 -36.98
N SER A 247 10.83 -12.43 -38.02
CA SER A 247 11.69 -11.30 -38.34
C SER A 247 10.84 -10.17 -38.87
N VAL A 248 11.05 -8.95 -38.35
CA VAL A 248 10.28 -7.76 -38.71
C VAL A 248 11.24 -6.64 -39.07
N LYS A 249 11.01 -5.99 -40.21
CA LYS A 249 11.69 -4.75 -40.60
C LYS A 249 10.71 -3.59 -40.65
N ILE A 250 10.99 -2.58 -39.83
CA ILE A 250 10.28 -1.30 -39.76
C ILE A 250 11.09 -0.29 -40.58
N ASN A 251 10.52 0.18 -41.69
CA ASN A 251 11.16 1.15 -42.58
C ASN A 251 10.78 2.59 -42.21
N ASN A 252 11.47 3.57 -42.81
CA ASN A 252 11.27 4.98 -42.52
C ASN A 252 9.85 5.49 -42.87
N GLY A 253 9.36 6.47 -42.13
CA GLY A 253 8.00 7.01 -42.29
C GLY A 253 7.05 6.57 -41.17
N ILE A 254 7.22 5.35 -40.63
CA ILE A 254 6.50 4.93 -39.41
C ILE A 254 6.89 5.86 -38.25
N THR A 255 5.91 6.50 -37.61
CA THR A 255 6.04 7.33 -36.41
C THR A 255 5.54 6.62 -35.15
N ASN A 256 4.62 5.66 -35.30
CA ASN A 256 3.96 4.96 -34.19
C ASN A 256 3.85 3.45 -34.42
N ILE A 257 4.23 2.66 -33.42
CA ILE A 257 3.89 1.23 -33.31
C ILE A 257 2.83 1.09 -32.22
N GLY A 258 1.64 0.58 -32.57
CA GLY A 258 0.48 0.50 -31.69
C GLY A 258 0.61 -0.45 -30.50
N ASN A 259 -0.37 -0.37 -29.60
CA ASN A 259 -0.45 -1.23 -28.42
C ASN A 259 -0.62 -2.70 -28.85
N SER A 260 0.12 -3.61 -28.22
CA SER A 260 0.13 -5.05 -28.53
C SER A 260 0.42 -5.39 -30.02
N ALA A 261 1.02 -4.47 -30.80
CA ALA A 261 1.12 -4.60 -32.26
C ALA A 261 1.79 -5.90 -32.75
N PHE A 262 2.75 -6.44 -31.99
CA PHE A 262 3.41 -7.73 -32.26
C PHE A 262 3.31 -8.71 -31.09
N ALA A 263 2.64 -8.36 -29.98
CA ALA A 263 2.52 -9.17 -28.76
C ALA A 263 2.32 -10.68 -29.04
N TYR A 264 3.18 -11.51 -28.45
CA TYR A 264 3.18 -12.97 -28.60
C TYR A 264 3.43 -13.51 -30.03
N SER A 265 4.04 -12.74 -30.95
CA SER A 265 4.30 -13.15 -32.34
C SER A 265 5.46 -14.13 -32.52
N LYS A 266 6.46 -14.08 -31.64
CA LYS A 266 7.78 -14.74 -31.72
C LYS A 266 8.79 -14.02 -32.63
N VAL A 267 8.76 -12.68 -32.67
CA VAL A 267 9.74 -11.85 -33.38
C VAL A 267 11.14 -11.97 -32.75
N GLN A 268 12.02 -12.77 -33.36
CA GLN A 268 13.40 -12.94 -32.89
C GLN A 268 14.35 -11.82 -33.33
N ASN A 269 14.08 -11.21 -34.48
CA ASN A 269 14.90 -10.14 -35.05
C ASN A 269 14.00 -8.95 -35.43
N LEU A 270 14.28 -7.78 -34.85
CA LEU A 270 13.54 -6.55 -35.06
C LEU A 270 14.49 -5.48 -35.64
N ASP A 271 14.42 -5.25 -36.95
CA ASP A 271 15.20 -4.20 -37.63
C ASP A 271 14.43 -2.87 -37.62
N LEU A 272 14.84 -1.96 -36.73
CA LEU A 272 14.41 -0.55 -36.71
C LEU A 272 15.44 0.39 -37.34
N THR A 273 16.62 -0.11 -37.76
CA THR A 273 17.82 0.69 -38.08
C THR A 273 17.65 1.64 -39.26
N ASN A 274 16.62 1.41 -40.08
CA ASN A 274 16.31 2.19 -41.27
C ASN A 274 15.20 3.22 -41.04
N ASN A 275 14.69 3.34 -39.81
CA ASN A 275 13.66 4.31 -39.45
C ASN A 275 14.27 5.47 -38.64
N THR A 276 13.93 6.71 -39.02
CA THR A 276 14.39 7.95 -38.36
C THR A 276 13.21 8.84 -37.96
N THR A 277 12.00 8.27 -37.87
CA THR A 277 10.73 8.97 -37.65
C THR A 277 9.90 8.38 -36.50
N LEU A 278 10.21 7.17 -36.06
CA LEU A 278 9.53 6.44 -34.99
C LEU A 278 9.71 7.20 -33.68
N GLN A 279 8.60 7.69 -33.13
CA GLN A 279 8.54 8.43 -31.87
C GLN A 279 7.98 7.57 -30.73
N ASN A 280 7.02 6.68 -31.04
CA ASN A 280 6.24 5.97 -30.04
C ASN A 280 6.23 4.46 -30.29
N ILE A 281 6.53 3.69 -29.24
CA ILE A 281 6.31 2.24 -29.17
C ILE A 281 5.25 2.00 -28.08
N GLY A 282 4.09 1.48 -28.46
CA GLY A 282 2.92 1.34 -27.60
C GLY A 282 3.07 0.30 -26.48
N ASN A 283 2.08 0.27 -25.60
CA ASN A 283 2.03 -0.67 -24.47
C ASN A 283 1.96 -2.11 -25.01
N LEU A 284 2.67 -3.05 -24.38
CA LEU A 284 2.75 -4.48 -24.77
C LEU A 284 3.27 -4.74 -26.20
N ALA A 285 3.80 -3.74 -26.91
CA ALA A 285 4.02 -3.82 -28.37
C ALA A 285 4.80 -5.06 -28.85
N PHE A 286 5.80 -5.53 -28.10
CA PHE A 286 6.66 -6.68 -28.39
C PHE A 286 6.77 -7.67 -27.21
N VAL A 287 5.70 -7.83 -26.41
CA VAL A 287 5.72 -8.72 -25.24
C VAL A 287 5.89 -10.20 -25.65
N SER A 288 6.80 -10.91 -24.96
CA SER A 288 7.11 -12.34 -25.14
C SER A 288 7.68 -12.77 -26.52
N ASP A 289 8.26 -11.85 -27.30
CA ASP A 289 8.62 -12.09 -28.70
C ASP A 289 9.93 -12.87 -28.96
N GLN A 290 10.81 -13.06 -27.97
CA GLN A 290 12.15 -13.67 -28.14
C GLN A 290 13.14 -12.80 -28.94
N ILE A 291 12.96 -11.47 -28.94
CA ILE A 291 13.91 -10.50 -29.51
C ILE A 291 15.30 -10.71 -28.88
N LYS A 292 16.36 -10.77 -29.70
CA LYS A 292 17.74 -10.99 -29.23
C LYS A 292 18.54 -9.71 -28.99
N GLN A 293 18.22 -8.69 -29.79
CA GLN A 293 18.78 -7.34 -29.77
C GLN A 293 17.74 -6.44 -30.45
N VAL A 294 17.60 -5.20 -29.99
CA VAL A 294 16.89 -4.15 -30.71
C VAL A 294 17.70 -2.86 -30.61
N ASP A 295 18.02 -2.29 -31.77
CA ASP A 295 18.71 -1.00 -31.86
C ASP A 295 17.63 0.09 -32.02
N LEU A 296 17.27 0.75 -30.92
CA LEU A 296 16.25 1.79 -30.93
C LEU A 296 16.75 3.04 -31.68
N PRO A 297 16.01 3.56 -32.68
CA PRO A 297 16.44 4.75 -33.41
C PRO A 297 16.28 6.00 -32.53
N ASP A 298 17.21 6.94 -32.68
CA ASP A 298 17.31 8.14 -31.83
C ASP A 298 16.08 9.06 -31.89
N SER A 299 15.14 8.85 -32.81
CA SER A 299 13.86 9.56 -32.89
C SER A 299 12.83 9.14 -31.84
N VAL A 300 13.01 7.98 -31.19
CA VAL A 300 12.06 7.44 -30.20
C VAL A 300 12.03 8.33 -28.96
N GLU A 301 10.83 8.77 -28.60
CA GLU A 301 10.56 9.62 -27.43
C GLU A 301 9.89 8.84 -26.29
N ASN A 302 9.04 7.86 -26.62
CA ASN A 302 8.24 7.12 -25.65
C ASN A 302 8.27 5.61 -25.91
N ILE A 303 8.55 4.85 -24.84
CA ILE A 303 8.41 3.38 -24.80
C ILE A 303 7.30 3.06 -23.80
N GLY A 304 6.23 2.39 -24.24
CA GLY A 304 5.04 2.11 -23.45
C GLY A 304 5.22 1.04 -22.38
N ASP A 305 4.19 0.89 -21.55
CA ASP A 305 4.16 -0.10 -20.48
C ASP A 305 4.23 -1.52 -21.05
N ASN A 306 5.04 -2.37 -20.44
CA ASN A 306 5.28 -3.76 -20.85
C ASN A 306 5.79 -3.94 -22.30
N ALA A 307 6.33 -2.90 -22.95
CA ALA A 307 6.61 -2.91 -24.39
C ALA A 307 7.55 -4.05 -24.87
N PHE A 308 8.53 -4.46 -24.06
CA PHE A 308 9.53 -5.49 -24.37
C PHE A 308 9.66 -6.57 -23.27
N THR A 309 8.66 -6.74 -22.40
CA THR A 309 8.67 -7.73 -21.30
C THR A 309 8.75 -9.18 -21.81
N TYR A 310 9.36 -10.08 -21.05
CA TYR A 310 9.49 -11.53 -21.36
C TYR A 310 10.25 -11.87 -22.66
N ASN A 311 11.08 -10.97 -23.18
CA ASN A 311 12.07 -11.26 -24.22
C ASN A 311 13.36 -11.85 -23.62
N SER A 312 13.27 -13.04 -23.01
CA SER A 312 14.40 -13.73 -22.34
C SER A 312 15.63 -14.03 -23.22
N ALA A 313 15.56 -13.76 -24.54
CA ALA A 313 16.69 -13.86 -25.47
C ALA A 313 17.45 -12.52 -25.66
N LEU A 314 16.88 -11.39 -25.21
CA LEU A 314 17.45 -10.05 -25.32
C LEU A 314 18.70 -9.97 -24.46
N GLN A 315 19.85 -9.62 -25.04
CA GLN A 315 21.11 -9.57 -24.30
C GLN A 315 21.61 -8.16 -24.00
N THR A 316 21.25 -7.19 -24.84
CA THR A 316 21.68 -5.79 -24.76
C THR A 316 20.59 -4.89 -25.34
N ILE A 317 20.40 -3.72 -24.73
CA ILE A 317 19.55 -2.64 -25.22
C ILE A 317 20.33 -1.33 -25.19
N VAL A 318 20.15 -0.49 -26.20
CA VAL A 318 20.67 0.89 -26.23
C VAL A 318 19.47 1.83 -26.22
N LEU A 319 19.42 2.75 -25.27
CA LEU A 319 18.31 3.70 -25.18
C LEU A 319 18.52 4.89 -26.14
N PRO A 320 17.45 5.41 -26.78
CA PRO A 320 17.55 6.39 -27.85
C PRO A 320 17.73 7.83 -27.31
N GLN A 321 18.44 8.68 -28.06
CA GLN A 321 18.83 10.01 -27.59
C GLN A 321 17.65 10.91 -27.13
N ASN A 322 16.50 10.81 -27.80
CA ASN A 322 15.33 11.65 -27.51
C ASN A 322 14.32 10.99 -26.55
N LEU A 323 14.68 9.89 -25.87
CA LEU A 323 13.80 9.23 -24.89
C LEU A 323 13.43 10.21 -23.77
N LYS A 324 12.12 10.38 -23.55
CA LYS A 324 11.52 11.21 -22.50
C LYS A 324 10.84 10.34 -21.43
N SER A 325 10.21 9.24 -21.86
CA SER A 325 9.42 8.35 -21.02
C SER A 325 9.74 6.88 -21.29
N LEU A 326 9.97 6.14 -20.21
CA LEU A 326 10.15 4.70 -20.18
C LEU A 326 9.05 4.08 -19.30
N GLY A 327 8.12 3.36 -19.92
CA GLY A 327 6.91 2.84 -19.27
C GLY A 327 7.13 1.75 -18.23
N LYS A 328 6.07 1.42 -17.50
CA LYS A 328 6.07 0.42 -16.44
C LYS A 328 6.34 -0.99 -16.96
N GLU A 329 7.19 -1.76 -16.28
CA GLU A 329 7.59 -3.14 -16.65
C GLU A 329 8.14 -3.26 -18.09
N SER A 330 8.56 -2.15 -18.71
CA SER A 330 8.82 -2.05 -20.15
C SER A 330 9.91 -2.97 -20.68
N PHE A 331 10.91 -3.32 -19.87
CA PHE A 331 11.95 -4.31 -20.16
C PHE A 331 12.01 -5.45 -19.13
N ALA A 332 10.99 -5.65 -18.29
CA ALA A 332 11.06 -6.62 -17.20
C ALA A 332 11.08 -8.10 -17.66
N VAL A 333 11.62 -8.95 -16.79
CA VAL A 333 11.74 -10.41 -16.92
C VAL A 333 12.54 -10.85 -18.16
N ASN A 334 13.41 -9.97 -18.66
CA ASN A 334 14.38 -10.20 -19.72
C ASN A 334 15.62 -10.90 -19.15
N ASN A 335 15.44 -12.14 -18.68
CA ASN A 335 16.46 -12.95 -18.00
C ASN A 335 17.79 -13.16 -18.76
N GLY A 336 17.88 -12.83 -20.04
CA GLY A 336 19.11 -12.85 -20.84
C GLY A 336 19.88 -11.51 -20.89
N LEU A 337 19.28 -10.41 -20.42
CA LEU A 337 19.77 -9.04 -20.55
C LEU A 337 20.95 -8.82 -19.60
N LYS A 338 22.07 -8.34 -20.13
CA LYS A 338 23.34 -8.22 -19.38
C LYS A 338 23.72 -6.78 -19.04
N SER A 339 23.28 -5.84 -19.89
CA SER A 339 23.63 -4.43 -19.83
C SER A 339 22.61 -3.58 -20.60
N VAL A 340 22.24 -2.44 -20.00
CA VAL A 340 21.45 -1.37 -20.61
C VAL A 340 22.41 -0.18 -20.86
N ASP A 341 22.45 0.33 -22.09
CA ASP A 341 23.28 1.49 -22.43
C ASP A 341 22.46 2.79 -22.36
N PHE A 342 22.72 3.55 -21.28
CA PHE A 342 22.17 4.88 -20.97
C PHE A 342 23.10 6.03 -21.41
N SER A 343 24.09 5.78 -22.29
CA SER A 343 25.05 6.84 -22.70
C SER A 343 24.46 7.88 -23.66
N LYS A 344 23.28 7.62 -24.23
CA LYS A 344 22.61 8.45 -25.25
C LYS A 344 21.43 9.27 -24.72
N ASP A 345 20.63 8.71 -23.82
CA ASP A 345 19.31 9.21 -23.41
C ASP A 345 19.40 10.35 -22.38
N SER A 346 20.18 11.36 -22.76
CA SER A 346 20.42 12.62 -22.03
C SER A 346 19.16 13.44 -21.69
N ASN A 347 17.98 13.03 -22.20
CA ASN A 347 16.67 13.64 -21.95
C ASN A 347 15.76 12.80 -21.03
N LEU A 348 16.20 11.61 -20.59
CA LEU A 348 15.38 10.76 -19.74
C LEU A 348 15.10 11.44 -18.39
N LEU A 349 13.82 11.63 -18.08
CA LEU A 349 13.39 12.29 -16.84
C LEU A 349 13.14 11.28 -15.71
N ASN A 350 12.63 10.09 -16.00
CA ASN A 350 12.34 9.04 -15.02
C ASN A 350 12.57 7.65 -15.62
N VAL A 351 13.06 6.71 -14.81
CA VAL A 351 12.91 5.27 -15.10
C VAL A 351 11.56 4.84 -14.52
N GLY A 352 10.70 4.20 -15.31
CA GLY A 352 9.37 3.79 -14.88
C GLY A 352 9.35 2.64 -13.86
N ASP A 353 8.22 2.46 -13.20
CA ASP A 353 8.01 1.39 -12.22
C ASP A 353 8.37 0.03 -12.81
N GLN A 354 9.17 -0.76 -12.07
CA GLN A 354 9.55 -2.12 -12.44
C GLN A 354 10.16 -2.25 -13.85
N ALA A 355 10.68 -1.17 -14.45
CA ALA A 355 11.08 -1.13 -15.86
C ALA A 355 12.08 -2.23 -16.26
N PHE A 356 12.99 -2.61 -15.36
CA PHE A 356 13.98 -3.69 -15.56
C PHE A 356 13.83 -4.82 -14.52
N SER A 357 12.63 -4.97 -13.94
CA SER A 357 12.35 -5.94 -12.89
C SER A 357 12.69 -7.39 -13.27
N SER A 358 13.43 -8.08 -12.41
CA SER A 358 13.78 -9.49 -12.53
C SER A 358 14.63 -9.83 -13.78
N ASP A 359 15.50 -8.92 -14.20
CA ASP A 359 16.43 -9.09 -15.31
C ASP A 359 17.68 -9.84 -14.82
N GLN A 360 17.53 -11.12 -14.50
CA GLN A 360 18.50 -11.93 -13.74
C GLN A 360 19.93 -12.02 -14.31
N SER A 361 20.19 -11.63 -15.56
CA SER A 361 21.54 -11.57 -16.14
C SER A 361 22.19 -10.18 -16.05
N LEU A 362 21.48 -9.16 -15.58
CA LEU A 362 21.92 -7.77 -15.55
C LEU A 362 23.05 -7.61 -14.51
N THR A 363 24.14 -6.95 -14.90
CA THR A 363 25.36 -6.90 -14.05
C THR A 363 25.78 -5.50 -13.62
N SER A 364 25.42 -4.47 -14.40
CA SER A 364 25.79 -3.08 -14.12
C SER A 364 24.82 -2.09 -14.76
N ILE A 365 24.55 -0.98 -14.07
CA ILE A 365 23.74 0.15 -14.53
C ILE A 365 24.56 1.45 -14.36
N ASP A 366 24.76 2.20 -15.45
CA ASP A 366 25.51 3.46 -15.44
C ASP A 366 24.66 4.64 -15.92
N LEU A 367 23.91 5.22 -14.98
CA LEU A 367 23.06 6.39 -15.18
C LEU A 367 23.83 7.71 -14.96
N SER A 368 25.15 7.68 -14.77
CA SER A 368 25.93 8.87 -14.37
C SER A 368 25.95 10.00 -15.40
N HIS A 369 25.53 9.70 -16.64
CA HIS A 369 25.46 10.65 -17.76
C HIS A 369 24.08 11.33 -17.88
N ASN A 370 23.03 10.77 -17.27
CA ASN A 370 21.63 11.20 -17.40
C ASN A 370 21.34 12.39 -16.48
N ASN A 371 21.98 13.54 -16.76
CA ASN A 371 21.95 14.77 -15.96
C ASN A 371 20.57 15.47 -15.86
N GLN A 372 19.52 14.89 -16.45
CA GLN A 372 18.13 15.33 -16.31
C GLN A 372 17.28 14.34 -15.48
N LEU A 373 17.76 13.11 -15.22
CA LEU A 373 17.01 12.07 -14.50
C LEU A 373 16.66 12.55 -13.09
N GLN A 374 15.39 12.44 -12.71
CA GLN A 374 14.82 12.90 -11.45
C GLN A 374 14.41 11.73 -10.53
N THR A 375 13.88 10.65 -11.10
CA THR A 375 13.28 9.54 -10.33
C THR A 375 13.66 8.17 -10.90
N LEU A 376 13.94 7.22 -10.01
CA LEU A 376 13.84 5.78 -10.30
C LEU A 376 12.54 5.28 -9.69
N GLY A 377 11.57 4.86 -10.52
CA GLY A 377 10.21 4.49 -10.10
C GLY A 377 10.12 3.21 -9.27
N GLN A 378 8.91 2.86 -8.84
CA GLN A 378 8.69 1.81 -7.85
C GLN A 378 9.24 0.47 -8.36
N GLY A 379 10.17 -0.14 -7.64
CA GLY A 379 10.75 -1.44 -8.02
C GLY A 379 11.56 -1.45 -9.33
N ALA A 380 12.06 -0.31 -9.82
CA ALA A 380 12.70 -0.17 -11.13
C ALA A 380 13.70 -1.28 -11.52
N PHE A 381 14.50 -1.76 -10.56
CA PHE A 381 15.52 -2.82 -10.66
C PHE A 381 15.33 -3.90 -9.58
N ILE A 382 14.08 -4.29 -9.28
CA ILE A 382 13.75 -5.29 -8.25
C ILE A 382 14.13 -6.72 -8.69
N TYR A 383 14.74 -7.50 -7.79
CA TYR A 383 15.19 -8.89 -8.00
C TYR A 383 16.26 -9.11 -9.09
N ASP A 384 17.03 -8.08 -9.46
CA ASP A 384 18.16 -8.15 -10.40
C ASP A 384 19.41 -8.74 -9.71
N SER A 385 19.30 -9.99 -9.27
CA SER A 385 20.26 -10.68 -8.37
C SER A 385 21.75 -10.72 -8.77
N ASN A 386 22.11 -10.35 -10.01
CA ASN A 386 23.50 -10.21 -10.47
C ASN A 386 23.98 -8.75 -10.61
N LEU A 387 23.11 -7.76 -10.42
CA LEU A 387 23.41 -6.34 -10.51
C LEU A 387 24.40 -5.95 -9.40
N SER A 388 25.59 -5.49 -9.78
CA SER A 388 26.72 -5.36 -8.85
C SER A 388 27.46 -4.02 -8.87
N ASP A 389 27.23 -3.21 -9.92
CA ASP A 389 27.74 -1.85 -10.08
C ASP A 389 26.59 -0.93 -10.50
N VAL A 390 26.26 0.07 -9.68
CA VAL A 390 25.19 1.05 -9.93
C VAL A 390 25.76 2.46 -9.75
N LYS A 391 25.71 3.27 -10.81
CA LYS A 391 26.16 4.67 -10.81
C LYS A 391 24.98 5.59 -11.06
N LEU A 392 24.64 6.41 -10.07
CA LEU A 392 23.53 7.36 -10.12
C LEU A 392 23.99 8.75 -10.57
N PRO A 393 23.14 9.54 -11.27
CA PRO A 393 23.45 10.91 -11.64
C PRO A 393 23.21 11.89 -10.48
N ASP A 394 23.93 13.00 -10.54
CA ASP A 394 23.87 14.10 -9.57
C ASP A 394 22.52 14.86 -9.56
N SER A 395 21.66 14.60 -10.55
CA SER A 395 20.34 15.21 -10.75
C SER A 395 19.18 14.45 -10.09
N LEU A 396 19.41 13.19 -9.70
CA LEU A 396 18.40 12.30 -9.14
C LEU A 396 17.90 12.84 -7.79
N LYS A 397 16.58 12.90 -7.60
CA LYS A 397 15.91 13.36 -6.38
C LYS A 397 15.31 12.23 -5.56
N THR A 398 14.72 11.25 -6.24
CA THR A 398 13.99 10.16 -5.61
C THR A 398 14.48 8.82 -6.13
N ILE A 399 14.83 7.95 -5.18
CA ILE A 399 14.84 6.50 -5.39
C ILE A 399 13.55 6.02 -4.72
N ASP A 400 12.58 5.59 -5.52
CA ASP A 400 11.22 5.31 -5.03
C ASP A 400 11.14 3.93 -4.34
N ASP A 401 9.95 3.58 -3.85
CA ASP A 401 9.71 2.36 -3.07
C ASP A 401 10.22 1.11 -3.82
N GLN A 402 10.94 0.23 -3.11
CA GLN A 402 11.47 -1.05 -3.59
C GLN A 402 12.45 -0.98 -4.78
N ALA A 403 12.93 0.20 -5.17
CA ALA A 403 13.63 0.42 -6.45
C ALA A 403 14.81 -0.52 -6.77
N PHE A 404 15.53 -1.04 -5.76
CA PHE A 404 16.60 -2.04 -5.89
C PHE A 404 16.37 -3.30 -5.02
N LEU A 405 15.16 -3.50 -4.47
CA LEU A 405 14.84 -4.57 -3.50
C LEU A 405 15.37 -5.96 -3.93
N SER A 406 16.13 -6.58 -3.02
CA SER A 406 16.74 -7.90 -3.14
C SER A 406 17.82 -8.05 -4.23
N ASN A 407 18.56 -6.98 -4.51
CA ASN A 407 19.74 -6.99 -5.37
C ASN A 407 20.97 -7.52 -4.65
N VAL A 408 20.93 -8.81 -4.32
CA VAL A 408 21.99 -9.55 -3.60
C VAL A 408 23.37 -9.53 -4.27
N GLY A 409 23.49 -9.05 -5.51
CA GLY A 409 24.78 -8.82 -6.20
C GLY A 409 25.45 -7.49 -5.87
N LEU A 410 24.70 -6.51 -5.35
CA LEU A 410 25.12 -5.13 -5.12
C LEU A 410 26.06 -5.05 -3.92
N LYS A 411 27.15 -4.28 -4.05
CA LYS A 411 28.22 -4.21 -3.04
C LYS A 411 28.45 -2.83 -2.44
N SER A 412 28.17 -1.81 -3.24
CA SER A 412 28.24 -0.42 -2.82
C SER A 412 27.46 0.47 -3.77
N ILE A 413 26.82 1.50 -3.25
CA ILE A 413 26.20 2.56 -4.07
C ILE A 413 26.61 3.95 -3.57
N LYS A 414 26.67 4.91 -4.50
CA LYS A 414 27.03 6.31 -4.24
C LYS A 414 25.84 7.21 -4.57
N PHE A 415 25.47 8.08 -3.65
CA PHE A 415 24.28 8.92 -3.77
C PHE A 415 24.64 10.35 -4.21
N GLY A 416 23.95 10.83 -5.25
CA GLY A 416 24.20 12.15 -5.86
C GLY A 416 23.64 13.33 -5.04
N LYS A 417 24.12 14.54 -5.32
CA LYS A 417 23.81 15.75 -4.52
C LYS A 417 22.34 16.20 -4.58
N GLY A 418 21.62 15.82 -5.64
CA GLY A 418 20.21 16.15 -5.81
C GLY A 418 19.25 15.31 -4.96
N LEU A 419 19.73 14.21 -4.37
CA LEU A 419 18.87 13.21 -3.74
C LEU A 419 18.18 13.79 -2.50
N THR A 420 16.85 13.77 -2.48
CA THR A 420 16.01 14.26 -1.37
C THR A 420 15.37 13.13 -0.56
N THR A 421 15.14 11.97 -1.19
CA THR A 421 14.39 10.85 -0.62
C THR A 421 14.97 9.50 -1.05
N ILE A 422 15.08 8.58 -0.11
CA ILE A 422 15.21 7.13 -0.36
C ILE A 422 13.92 6.48 0.15
N GLY A 423 13.16 5.88 -0.75
CA GLY A 423 11.83 5.31 -0.52
C GLY A 423 11.85 4.02 0.31
N LYS A 424 10.65 3.50 0.58
CA LYS A 424 10.46 2.35 1.44
C LYS A 424 11.02 1.09 0.79
N GLN A 425 11.70 0.27 1.58
CA GLN A 425 12.30 -0.98 1.12
C GLN A 425 13.28 -0.86 -0.07
N ALA A 426 13.83 0.34 -0.34
CA ALA A 426 14.57 0.62 -1.57
C ALA A 426 15.77 -0.31 -1.85
N PHE A 427 16.44 -0.81 -0.80
CA PHE A 427 17.60 -1.71 -0.84
C PHE A 427 17.47 -2.90 0.15
N THR A 428 16.25 -3.26 0.57
CA THR A 428 16.00 -4.35 1.53
C THR A 428 16.49 -5.69 0.97
N TYR A 429 17.08 -6.53 1.82
CA TYR A 429 17.64 -7.83 1.42
C TYR A 429 18.71 -7.76 0.30
N ASP A 430 19.35 -6.62 0.09
CA ASP A 430 20.51 -6.51 -0.82
C ASP A 430 21.76 -7.12 -0.15
N GLU A 431 21.71 -8.38 0.29
CA GLU A 431 22.55 -9.11 1.28
C GLU A 431 24.09 -8.88 1.24
N ASN A 432 24.65 -8.25 0.21
CA ASN A 432 26.07 -7.92 0.04
C ASN A 432 26.39 -6.41 -0.01
N LEU A 433 25.43 -5.51 0.22
CA LEU A 433 25.57 -4.04 0.16
C LEU A 433 26.31 -3.53 1.41
N ASN A 434 27.59 -3.87 1.48
CA ASN A 434 28.45 -3.66 2.66
C ASN A 434 28.79 -2.18 2.94
N TYR A 435 28.52 -1.25 2.01
CA TYR A 435 28.91 0.16 2.11
C TYR A 435 28.02 1.11 1.28
N ILE A 436 27.64 2.26 1.85
CA ILE A 436 27.00 3.37 1.12
C ILE A 436 27.77 4.68 1.29
N ASP A 437 27.82 5.47 0.21
CA ASP A 437 28.42 6.80 0.19
C ASP A 437 27.34 7.89 0.10
N LEU A 438 26.97 8.42 1.25
CA LEU A 438 26.04 9.55 1.41
C LEU A 438 26.75 10.91 1.42
N SER A 439 28.07 10.97 1.25
CA SER A 439 28.86 12.19 1.49
C SER A 439 28.49 13.36 0.57
N ALA A 440 28.04 13.08 -0.66
CA ALA A 440 27.55 14.08 -1.60
C ALA A 440 26.06 14.42 -1.43
N ALA A 441 25.26 13.58 -0.77
CA ALA A 441 23.79 13.65 -0.69
C ALA A 441 23.26 14.72 0.28
N GLN A 442 23.78 15.94 0.18
CA GLN A 442 23.51 17.09 1.07
C GLN A 442 22.09 17.68 0.94
N SER A 443 21.22 17.05 0.14
CA SER A 443 19.80 17.39 -0.01
C SER A 443 18.87 16.35 0.63
N LEU A 444 19.40 15.23 1.15
CA LEU A 444 18.63 14.07 1.60
C LEU A 444 17.93 14.36 2.93
N ASN A 445 16.59 14.35 2.95
CA ASN A 445 15.78 14.67 4.13
C ASN A 445 15.18 13.41 4.77
N LEU A 446 14.79 12.43 3.94
CA LEU A 446 14.06 11.23 4.32
C LEU A 446 14.78 9.97 3.84
N ILE A 447 15.00 9.05 4.77
CA ILE A 447 15.26 7.63 4.50
C ILE A 447 14.07 6.88 5.09
N ASP A 448 13.19 6.36 4.24
CA ASP A 448 11.86 5.86 4.65
C ASP A 448 11.93 4.43 5.25
N ASP A 449 10.78 3.87 5.60
CA ASP A 449 10.62 2.56 6.26
C ASP A 449 11.35 1.43 5.50
N ASP A 450 12.08 0.60 6.25
CA ASP A 450 12.76 -0.62 5.81
C ASP A 450 13.85 -0.39 4.73
N ALA A 451 14.20 0.86 4.40
CA ALA A 451 14.97 1.23 3.21
C ALA A 451 16.30 0.46 2.98
N PHE A 452 17.02 0.09 4.04
CA PHE A 452 18.21 -0.77 4.00
C PHE A 452 18.09 -1.99 4.97
N GLU A 453 16.87 -2.45 5.28
CA GLU A 453 16.67 -3.61 6.17
C GLU A 453 17.34 -4.89 5.58
N TYR A 454 18.28 -5.49 6.31
CA TYR A 454 19.18 -6.58 5.87
C TYR A 454 19.94 -6.30 4.55
N SER A 455 20.37 -5.06 4.28
CA SER A 455 21.33 -4.77 3.21
C SER A 455 22.75 -5.32 3.49
N GLY A 456 23.08 -5.61 4.74
CA GLY A 456 24.40 -6.09 5.15
C GLY A 456 25.42 -4.97 5.33
N LEU A 457 24.98 -3.73 5.60
CA LEU A 457 25.84 -2.55 5.74
C LEU A 457 26.84 -2.72 6.89
N THR A 458 28.12 -2.37 6.65
CA THR A 458 29.21 -2.61 7.60
C THR A 458 29.90 -1.33 8.07
N GLY A 459 30.46 -1.36 9.29
CA GLY A 459 31.40 -0.33 9.74
C GLY A 459 30.74 0.96 10.22
N ASN A 460 31.16 2.11 9.68
CA ASN A 460 30.69 3.43 10.12
C ASN A 460 29.69 4.05 9.12
N LEU A 461 28.44 4.19 9.53
CA LEU A 461 27.46 4.99 8.80
C LEU A 461 27.60 6.48 9.19
N SER A 462 27.60 7.37 8.19
CA SER A 462 27.57 8.81 8.43
C SER A 462 26.47 9.44 7.59
N LEU A 463 25.49 10.01 8.27
CA LEU A 463 24.34 10.69 7.66
C LEU A 463 24.69 12.16 7.39
N PRO A 464 24.28 12.74 6.25
CA PRO A 464 24.44 14.16 6.00
C PRO A 464 23.52 14.98 6.91
N ASP A 465 23.92 16.23 7.21
CA ASP A 465 23.19 17.11 8.13
C ASP A 465 21.75 17.41 7.69
N SER A 466 21.41 17.20 6.41
CA SER A 466 20.07 17.39 5.85
C SER A 466 19.03 16.37 6.33
N VAL A 467 19.44 15.19 6.83
CA VAL A 467 18.49 14.12 7.19
C VAL A 467 17.67 14.53 8.41
N THR A 468 16.37 14.69 8.23
CA THR A 468 15.42 15.02 9.32
C THR A 468 14.69 13.78 9.85
N THR A 469 14.50 12.75 9.01
CA THR A 469 13.70 11.57 9.33
C THR A 469 14.38 10.28 8.85
N ILE A 470 14.45 9.30 9.74
CA ILE A 470 14.76 7.89 9.44
C ILE A 470 13.52 7.07 9.82
N GLY A 471 13.05 6.22 8.91
CA GLY A 471 11.84 5.41 9.05
C GLY A 471 11.98 4.24 10.04
N LYS A 472 10.94 3.41 10.08
CA LYS A 472 10.91 2.14 10.80
C LYS A 472 11.90 1.17 10.17
N ARG A 473 12.70 0.44 10.95
CA ARG A 473 13.67 -0.60 10.49
C ARG A 473 14.66 -0.19 9.39
N SER A 474 14.84 1.10 9.05
CA SER A 474 15.55 1.52 7.84
C SER A 474 17.01 1.08 7.71
N PHE A 475 17.64 0.60 8.78
CA PHE A 475 18.98 -0.02 8.84
C PHE A 475 18.98 -1.24 9.79
N ALA A 476 17.87 -1.99 9.88
CA ALA A 476 17.73 -3.11 10.80
C ALA A 476 18.41 -4.38 10.26
N GLY A 477 19.09 -5.13 11.15
CA GLY A 477 19.74 -6.40 10.80
C GLY A 477 21.08 -6.28 10.07
N ASP A 478 21.61 -5.07 9.95
CA ASP A 478 22.93 -4.75 9.39
C ASP A 478 24.09 -5.07 10.36
N HIS A 479 25.30 -4.68 9.97
CA HIS A 479 26.55 -4.90 10.71
C HIS A 479 27.28 -3.57 10.99
N LEU A 480 26.53 -2.47 11.20
CA LEU A 480 27.08 -1.17 11.55
C LEU A 480 27.71 -1.25 12.94
N THR A 481 28.95 -0.79 13.06
CA THR A 481 29.73 -0.73 14.32
C THR A 481 29.80 0.68 14.91
N SER A 482 29.51 1.70 14.10
CA SER A 482 29.53 3.12 14.49
C SER A 482 28.57 3.94 13.63
N LEU A 483 28.08 5.04 14.20
CA LEU A 483 27.04 5.88 13.61
C LEU A 483 27.31 7.35 13.91
N ASN A 484 27.36 8.17 12.87
CA ASN A 484 27.37 9.63 12.96
C ASN A 484 26.04 10.18 12.45
N LEU A 485 25.28 10.82 13.34
CA LEU A 485 23.94 11.36 13.07
C LEU A 485 24.02 12.80 12.56
N GLY A 486 23.25 13.13 11.53
CA GLY A 486 23.15 14.50 11.00
C GLY A 486 22.51 15.47 12.00
N THR A 487 23.00 16.70 12.04
CA THR A 487 22.66 17.69 13.09
C THR A 487 21.23 18.21 13.07
N ASN A 488 20.43 17.98 12.01
CA ASN A 488 19.01 18.37 11.93
C ASN A 488 18.03 17.20 12.10
N LEU A 489 18.51 16.02 12.49
CA LEU A 489 17.69 14.81 12.68
C LEU A 489 16.67 15.00 13.81
N GLN A 490 15.40 14.77 13.49
CA GLN A 490 14.26 14.99 14.40
C GLN A 490 13.56 13.68 14.79
N THR A 491 13.57 12.68 13.91
CA THR A 491 12.87 11.40 14.11
C THR A 491 13.74 10.22 13.71
N ILE A 492 13.89 9.27 14.63
CA ILE A 492 14.39 7.91 14.35
C ILE A 492 13.22 6.96 14.58
N GLY A 493 12.83 6.19 13.56
CA GLY A 493 11.67 5.30 13.60
C GLY A 493 11.84 4.07 14.50
N ALA A 494 10.77 3.29 14.61
CA ALA A 494 10.79 2.07 15.42
C ALA A 494 11.75 1.02 14.82
N SER A 495 12.55 0.39 15.65
CA SER A 495 13.55 -0.63 15.26
C SER A 495 14.59 -0.15 14.23
N ALA A 496 14.76 1.15 13.99
CA ALA A 496 15.51 1.72 12.85
C ALA A 496 16.95 1.19 12.69
N PHE A 497 17.67 0.99 13.79
CA PHE A 497 19.03 0.45 13.88
C PHE A 497 19.06 -0.84 14.74
N ALA A 498 17.95 -1.58 14.80
CA ALA A 498 17.87 -2.82 15.54
C ALA A 498 18.88 -3.87 15.02
N TYR A 499 19.34 -4.75 15.89
CA TYR A 499 20.10 -5.95 15.54
C TYR A 499 21.45 -5.67 14.84
N ASN A 500 22.09 -4.55 15.19
CA ASN A 500 23.38 -4.10 14.65
C ASN A 500 24.53 -4.34 15.66
N GLN A 501 25.73 -3.85 15.33
CA GLN A 501 26.93 -3.98 16.15
C GLN A 501 27.40 -2.64 16.75
N LEU A 502 26.53 -1.63 16.86
CA LEU A 502 26.93 -0.25 17.20
C LEU A 502 27.60 -0.18 18.57
N LYS A 503 28.80 0.42 18.66
CA LYS A 503 29.64 0.45 19.88
C LYS A 503 29.83 1.87 20.41
N ASN A 504 30.36 1.96 21.63
CA ASN A 504 30.67 3.21 22.35
C ASN A 504 29.42 4.02 22.74
N VAL A 505 29.61 5.29 23.08
CA VAL A 505 28.57 6.22 23.51
C VAL A 505 27.91 6.89 22.30
N LEU A 506 26.59 6.74 22.16
CA LEU A 506 25.79 7.38 21.11
C LEU A 506 25.41 8.81 21.54
N THR A 507 25.81 9.82 20.75
CA THR A 507 25.33 11.20 20.93
C THR A 507 24.11 11.44 20.04
N LEU A 508 22.96 11.74 20.64
CA LEU A 508 21.75 12.14 19.90
C LEU A 508 21.75 13.66 19.68
N PRO A 509 21.48 14.14 18.46
CA PRO A 509 21.57 15.57 18.13
C PRO A 509 20.53 16.42 18.88
N ASP A 510 20.89 17.69 19.10
CA ASP A 510 20.10 18.67 19.87
C ASP A 510 18.70 18.97 19.26
N THR A 511 18.42 18.49 18.04
CA THR A 511 17.13 18.56 17.33
C THR A 511 16.22 17.34 17.53
N ILE A 512 16.68 16.26 18.16
CA ILE A 512 15.94 14.99 18.21
C ILE A 512 14.64 15.14 19.02
N THR A 513 13.49 14.86 18.39
CA THR A 513 12.18 14.89 19.05
C THR A 513 11.72 13.50 19.45
N THR A 514 12.02 12.49 18.62
CA THR A 514 11.50 11.12 18.75
C THR A 514 12.58 10.09 18.45
N VAL A 515 12.74 9.12 19.36
CA VAL A 515 13.45 7.86 19.13
C VAL A 515 12.43 6.74 19.33
N GLY A 516 12.12 6.01 18.26
CA GLY A 516 11.04 5.03 18.23
C GLY A 516 11.27 3.81 19.14
N GLN A 517 10.19 3.03 19.33
CA GLN A 517 10.26 1.74 20.01
C GLN A 517 11.37 0.88 19.40
N GLU A 518 12.20 0.23 20.22
CA GLU A 518 13.26 -0.69 19.77
C GLU A 518 14.34 -0.10 18.85
N ALA A 519 14.41 1.23 18.67
CA ALA A 519 15.25 1.89 17.66
C ALA A 519 16.72 1.41 17.59
N PHE A 520 17.34 1.08 18.72
CA PHE A 520 18.71 0.56 18.83
C PHE A 520 18.78 -0.76 19.62
N ILE A 521 17.69 -1.54 19.65
CA ILE A 521 17.65 -2.80 20.40
C ILE A 521 18.73 -3.79 19.91
N SER A 522 19.37 -4.50 20.84
CA SER A 522 20.39 -5.52 20.52
C SER A 522 21.56 -4.95 19.71
N ASN A 523 22.28 -4.03 20.35
CA ASN A 523 23.51 -3.42 19.89
C ASN A 523 24.60 -3.55 20.98
N GLN A 524 25.74 -2.89 20.82
CA GLN A 524 26.88 -2.95 21.74
C GLN A 524 27.19 -1.57 22.37
N LEU A 525 26.20 -0.67 22.43
CA LEU A 525 26.36 0.70 22.93
C LEU A 525 26.71 0.70 24.41
N THR A 526 27.69 1.53 24.79
CA THR A 526 28.12 1.72 26.18
C THR A 526 27.47 2.94 26.85
N GLY A 527 26.86 3.83 26.06
CA GLY A 527 26.12 4.95 26.61
C GLY A 527 25.26 5.72 25.61
N VAL A 528 24.46 6.65 26.12
CA VAL A 528 23.61 7.58 25.35
C VAL A 528 23.67 8.98 25.95
N THR A 529 23.91 10.00 25.12
CA THR A 529 23.99 11.40 25.54
C THR A 529 23.11 12.30 24.66
N SER A 530 22.53 13.36 25.24
CA SER A 530 21.82 14.40 24.49
C SER A 530 21.58 15.65 25.33
N ASN A 531 21.60 16.83 24.69
CA ASN A 531 21.20 18.08 25.32
C ASN A 531 19.75 18.48 25.01
N THR A 532 18.95 17.64 24.34
CA THR A 532 17.59 18.01 23.92
C THR A 532 16.60 17.98 25.09
N VAL A 533 15.54 18.79 25.01
CA VAL A 533 14.49 18.90 26.03
C VAL A 533 13.25 18.14 25.56
N GLY A 534 12.79 17.16 26.34
CA GLY A 534 11.51 16.49 26.09
C GLY A 534 11.51 15.47 24.94
N ILE A 535 12.63 14.78 24.71
CA ILE A 535 12.72 13.68 23.74
C ILE A 535 11.69 12.60 24.09
N ASN A 536 10.85 12.23 23.14
CA ASN A 536 9.97 11.06 23.23
C ASN A 536 10.79 9.79 22.94
N LEU A 537 10.92 8.91 23.94
CA LEU A 537 11.61 7.63 23.82
C LEU A 537 10.57 6.49 23.83
N GLY A 538 10.60 5.65 22.80
CA GLY A 538 9.79 4.44 22.75
C GLY A 538 10.29 3.34 23.70
N SER A 539 9.43 2.36 23.99
CA SER A 539 9.83 1.18 24.76
C SER A 539 10.95 0.40 24.08
N ASP A 540 11.84 -0.17 24.88
CA ASP A 540 12.99 -0.98 24.47
C ASP A 540 13.95 -0.34 23.44
N ALA A 541 13.89 0.99 23.25
CA ALA A 541 14.66 1.72 22.23
C ALA A 541 16.20 1.58 22.30
N PHE A 542 16.73 1.08 23.42
CA PHE A 542 18.13 0.77 23.69
C PHE A 542 18.30 -0.56 24.46
N SER A 543 17.29 -1.44 24.52
CA SER A 543 17.37 -2.69 25.29
C SER A 543 18.39 -3.67 24.68
N TYR A 544 18.88 -4.62 25.48
CA TYR A 544 19.96 -5.54 25.08
C TYR A 544 21.23 -4.82 24.57
N ASN A 545 21.68 -3.78 25.27
CA ASN A 545 22.95 -3.08 25.01
C ASN A 545 23.93 -3.29 26.19
N ARG A 546 24.98 -2.46 26.27
CA ARG A 546 26.00 -2.46 27.33
C ARG A 546 26.02 -1.13 28.10
N ILE A 547 24.88 -0.43 28.17
CA ILE A 547 24.82 0.97 28.59
C ILE A 547 25.11 1.13 30.08
N THR A 548 26.16 1.90 30.39
CA THR A 548 26.55 2.33 31.74
C THR A 548 26.63 3.85 31.88
N GLU A 549 26.68 4.59 30.75
CA GLU A 549 26.64 6.05 30.70
C GLU A 549 25.31 6.54 30.11
N ILE A 550 24.56 7.37 30.85
CA ILE A 550 23.35 8.04 30.34
C ILE A 550 23.37 9.50 30.76
N LEU A 551 23.67 10.40 29.83
CA LEU A 551 23.71 11.85 30.06
C LEU A 551 22.56 12.54 29.32
N LEU A 552 21.40 12.58 29.98
CA LEU A 552 20.17 13.23 29.52
C LEU A 552 19.72 14.31 30.53
N PRO A 553 20.56 15.33 30.81
CA PRO A 553 20.38 16.23 31.95
C PRO A 553 19.16 17.16 31.85
N LYS A 554 18.53 17.31 30.67
CA LYS A 554 17.36 18.17 30.44
C LYS A 554 16.02 17.41 30.34
N VAL A 555 16.00 16.11 30.63
CA VAL A 555 14.76 15.33 30.80
C VAL A 555 13.90 15.95 31.90
N THR A 556 12.61 16.14 31.63
CA THR A 556 11.67 16.78 32.57
C THR A 556 10.68 15.75 33.11
N LEU A 557 10.95 15.28 34.32
CA LEU A 557 10.12 14.31 35.04
C LEU A 557 8.73 14.87 35.39
N GLY A 558 7.73 13.99 35.52
CA GLY A 558 6.43 14.33 36.14
C GLY A 558 5.33 14.86 35.21
N LYS A 559 5.46 14.75 33.89
CA LYS A 559 4.33 14.79 32.94
C LYS A 559 4.04 13.38 32.45
N SER A 560 2.77 13.06 32.21
CA SER A 560 2.26 11.68 32.06
C SER A 560 2.70 10.88 30.81
N VAL A 561 3.74 11.32 30.10
CA VAL A 561 4.39 10.58 29.00
C VAL A 561 5.90 10.80 29.09
N TYR A 562 6.52 10.29 30.16
CA TYR A 562 7.97 10.04 30.20
C TYR A 562 8.20 8.56 30.50
N ASN A 563 7.97 7.75 29.47
CA ASN A 563 8.20 6.31 29.52
C ASN A 563 9.70 6.03 29.48
N ILE A 564 10.33 5.82 30.64
CA ILE A 564 11.76 5.51 30.72
C ILE A 564 12.05 4.00 30.60
N ASN A 565 11.23 3.27 29.86
CA ASN A 565 11.46 1.86 29.55
C ASN A 565 12.24 1.62 28.23
N PRO A 566 13.27 2.40 27.79
CA PRO A 566 13.98 2.06 26.56
C PRO A 566 15.15 1.10 26.80
N ALA A 567 15.67 0.92 28.03
CA ALA A 567 17.02 0.39 28.24
C ALA A 567 17.07 -0.76 29.26
N THR A 568 16.29 -1.82 29.02
CA THR A 568 16.29 -3.03 29.84
C THR A 568 17.32 -4.05 29.36
N GLN A 569 17.54 -5.10 30.16
CA GLN A 569 18.35 -6.28 29.81
C GLN A 569 19.77 -5.95 29.30
N GLN A 570 20.38 -4.92 29.89
CA GLN A 570 21.77 -4.55 29.59
C GLN A 570 22.74 -5.62 30.12
N LEU A 571 23.81 -5.88 29.37
CA LEU A 571 24.92 -6.76 29.78
C LEU A 571 26.24 -5.97 29.78
N ALA A 572 26.49 -5.26 30.87
CA ALA A 572 27.68 -4.47 31.07
C ALA A 572 28.79 -5.29 31.76
N ALA A 573 30.05 -4.94 31.52
CA ALA A 573 31.16 -5.48 32.29
C ALA A 573 32.31 -4.47 32.41
N ILE A 574 33.10 -4.59 33.49
CA ILE A 574 34.32 -3.82 33.71
C ILE A 574 35.47 -4.76 34.09
N PHE A 575 36.67 -4.43 33.63
CA PHE A 575 37.93 -5.07 34.03
C PHE A 575 38.71 -4.05 34.85
N THR A 576 38.91 -4.32 36.14
CA THR A 576 39.37 -3.32 37.11
C THR A 576 40.16 -3.96 38.27
N ASP A 577 40.58 -3.16 39.25
CA ASP A 577 41.21 -3.61 40.50
C ASP A 577 40.20 -3.65 41.67
N SER A 578 40.65 -4.16 42.82
CA SER A 578 39.83 -4.27 44.04
C SER A 578 39.74 -2.99 44.90
N ALA A 579 40.26 -1.86 44.42
CA ALA A 579 40.05 -0.55 45.06
C ALA A 579 38.81 0.16 44.49
N HIS A 580 38.49 -0.05 43.21
CA HIS A 580 37.23 0.38 42.60
C HIS A 580 36.08 -0.40 43.25
N THR A 581 35.24 0.33 43.98
CA THR A 581 34.26 -0.23 44.92
C THR A 581 33.00 0.62 45.04
N SER A 582 32.96 1.84 44.50
CA SER A 582 31.74 2.64 44.46
C SER A 582 30.89 2.30 43.23
N ILE A 583 29.57 2.43 43.34
CA ILE A 583 28.68 2.34 42.17
C ILE A 583 29.00 3.42 41.12
N SER A 584 29.51 4.58 41.55
CA SER A 584 30.01 5.66 40.68
C SER A 584 31.33 5.34 39.97
N ASP A 585 32.01 4.23 40.30
CA ASP A 585 33.17 3.74 39.54
C ASP A 585 32.74 2.92 38.31
N TYR A 586 31.47 2.51 38.24
CA TYR A 586 30.91 1.58 37.25
C TYR A 586 29.87 2.22 36.30
N PHE A 587 29.25 3.33 36.70
CA PHE A 587 28.16 4.00 36.01
C PHE A 587 28.32 5.53 36.02
N ASN A 588 27.82 6.20 34.98
CA ASN A 588 27.82 7.66 34.83
C ASN A 588 26.41 8.12 34.39
N ILE A 589 25.52 8.41 35.34
CA ILE A 589 24.09 8.60 35.07
C ILE A 589 23.63 10.01 35.48
N ASN A 590 22.97 10.70 34.56
CA ASN A 590 22.24 11.94 34.81
C ASN A 590 21.00 12.02 33.91
N ILE A 591 19.87 11.53 34.42
CA ILE A 591 18.56 11.57 33.75
C ILE A 591 17.70 12.60 34.47
N GLY A 592 17.71 13.86 34.01
CA GLY A 592 16.99 14.96 34.66
C GLY A 592 17.37 15.19 36.14
N GLY A 593 18.60 14.85 36.54
CA GLY A 593 19.06 14.89 37.94
C GLY A 593 18.98 13.57 38.72
N ILE A 594 18.44 12.50 38.12
CA ILE A 594 18.53 11.13 38.67
C ILE A 594 19.91 10.53 38.32
N THR A 595 20.52 9.84 39.28
CA THR A 595 21.92 9.37 39.21
C THR A 595 22.04 7.89 39.58
N GLU A 596 23.23 7.32 39.45
CA GLU A 596 23.55 5.95 39.86
C GLU A 596 23.29 5.68 41.36
N LYS A 597 23.27 6.72 42.18
CA LYS A 597 22.91 6.67 43.61
C LYS A 597 21.42 6.39 43.86
N ASN A 598 20.59 6.42 42.81
CA ASN A 598 19.18 6.06 42.84
C ASN A 598 18.91 4.60 42.41
N MET A 599 19.95 3.84 42.05
CA MET A 599 19.80 2.46 41.57
C MET A 599 19.57 1.47 42.72
N GLU A 600 18.68 0.53 42.48
CA GLU A 600 18.53 -0.68 43.28
C GLU A 600 19.53 -1.73 42.77
N ILE A 601 20.31 -2.30 43.68
CA ILE A 601 21.33 -3.34 43.40
C ILE A 601 20.95 -4.59 44.17
N TYR A 602 20.90 -5.74 43.49
CA TYR A 602 20.44 -7.00 44.06
C TYR A 602 21.29 -8.19 43.61
N ASP A 603 21.20 -9.27 44.40
CA ASP A 603 21.93 -10.53 44.25
C ASP A 603 23.43 -10.43 43.89
N PRO A 604 24.28 -9.64 44.60
CA PRO A 604 25.71 -9.65 44.36
C PRO A 604 26.32 -11.03 44.64
N SER A 605 27.00 -11.60 43.65
CA SER A 605 27.54 -12.97 43.73
C SER A 605 28.88 -13.07 44.48
N ASN A 606 29.36 -14.30 44.66
CA ASN A 606 30.65 -14.63 45.30
C ASN A 606 30.88 -14.05 46.72
N GLY A 607 29.80 -13.74 47.44
CA GLY A 607 29.83 -13.25 48.82
C GLY A 607 30.13 -11.75 48.95
N VAL A 608 30.12 -11.00 47.84
CA VAL A 608 30.13 -9.54 47.84
C VAL A 608 28.85 -9.02 48.48
N THR A 609 28.90 -7.87 49.16
CA THR A 609 27.71 -7.17 49.66
C THR A 609 27.72 -5.72 49.21
N TYR A 610 26.55 -5.08 49.14
CA TYR A 610 26.39 -3.69 48.72
C TYR A 610 25.67 -2.88 49.78
N GLN A 611 26.21 -1.70 50.14
CA GLN A 611 25.56 -0.77 51.05
C GLN A 611 25.99 0.67 50.75
N ASN A 612 25.02 1.62 50.78
CA ASN A 612 25.27 3.07 50.67
C ASN A 612 26.12 3.50 49.45
N GLY A 613 26.00 2.83 48.31
CA GLY A 613 26.78 3.13 47.10
C GLY A 613 28.17 2.51 47.05
N VAL A 614 28.49 1.56 47.94
CA VAL A 614 29.80 0.88 48.03
C VAL A 614 29.63 -0.65 48.11
N PHE A 615 30.46 -1.37 47.37
CA PHE A 615 30.61 -2.82 47.40
C PHE A 615 31.69 -3.24 48.41
N THR A 616 31.37 -4.18 49.30
CA THR A 616 32.35 -4.85 50.17
C THR A 616 32.78 -6.16 49.52
N ILE A 617 34.01 -6.20 49.00
CA ILE A 617 34.56 -7.35 48.27
C ILE A 617 35.40 -8.23 49.21
N PRO A 618 35.06 -9.52 49.42
CA PRO A 618 35.88 -10.45 50.20
C PRO A 618 37.25 -10.71 49.56
N ALA A 619 38.28 -10.87 50.41
CA ALA A 619 39.63 -11.19 49.95
C ALA A 619 39.68 -12.53 49.17
N GLY A 620 40.23 -12.49 47.97
CA GLY A 620 40.35 -13.65 47.08
C GLY A 620 39.25 -13.80 46.03
N VAL A 621 38.22 -12.94 46.05
CA VAL A 621 37.27 -12.82 44.92
C VAL A 621 38.01 -12.31 43.68
N LYS A 622 37.76 -12.95 42.53
CA LYS A 622 38.38 -12.62 41.22
C LYS A 622 37.38 -12.04 40.22
N SER A 623 36.10 -12.28 40.42
CA SER A 623 35.01 -11.60 39.75
C SER A 623 33.77 -11.71 40.62
N PHE A 624 32.81 -10.82 40.40
CA PHE A 624 31.45 -10.93 40.89
C PHE A 624 30.51 -10.28 39.88
N ASN A 625 29.22 -10.53 40.03
CA ASN A 625 28.21 -9.82 39.27
C ASN A 625 27.00 -9.50 40.14
N PHE A 626 26.19 -8.56 39.69
CA PHE A 626 24.99 -8.11 40.37
C PHE A 626 23.90 -7.77 39.35
N GLY A 627 22.65 -7.97 39.76
CA GLY A 627 21.50 -7.40 39.06
C GLY A 627 21.28 -5.95 39.51
N TRP A 628 20.76 -5.12 38.62
CA TRP A 628 20.47 -3.73 38.93
C TRP A 628 19.24 -3.20 38.16
N SER A 629 18.56 -2.25 38.78
CA SER A 629 17.38 -1.57 38.22
C SER A 629 17.31 -0.11 38.67
N LEU A 630 16.74 0.75 37.81
CA LEU A 630 16.49 2.16 38.10
C LEU A 630 15.08 2.55 37.66
N SER A 631 14.21 2.77 38.65
CA SER A 631 12.87 3.32 38.43
C SER A 631 12.73 4.73 38.98
N PRO A 632 12.31 5.72 38.16
CA PRO A 632 12.05 7.07 38.61
C PRO A 632 10.58 7.29 39.01
N MET A 633 9.68 6.31 38.82
CA MET A 633 8.23 6.53 38.94
C MET A 633 7.45 5.47 39.73
N LEU A 634 7.78 4.16 39.69
CA LEU A 634 7.03 3.13 40.43
C LEU A 634 7.89 1.95 40.92
N PRO A 635 7.71 1.45 42.16
CA PRO A 635 8.30 0.20 42.60
C PRO A 635 7.85 -0.97 41.72
N GLY A 636 8.80 -1.70 41.13
CA GLY A 636 8.55 -2.83 40.23
C GLY A 636 8.51 -2.51 38.74
N ASP A 637 8.55 -1.24 38.33
CA ASP A 637 8.84 -0.85 36.95
C ASP A 637 10.37 -0.76 36.76
N ALA A 638 10.94 -1.67 35.98
CA ALA A 638 12.40 -1.84 35.86
C ALA A 638 13.09 -0.87 34.88
N GLY A 639 12.35 -0.04 34.14
CA GLY A 639 12.83 1.10 33.32
C GLY A 639 14.20 0.95 32.62
N TYR A 640 15.26 1.34 33.33
CA TYR A 640 16.66 1.04 32.97
C TYR A 640 17.17 -0.09 33.89
N SER A 641 17.54 -1.24 33.33
CA SER A 641 17.90 -2.45 34.11
C SER A 641 18.85 -3.40 33.38
N GLY A 642 19.58 -4.23 34.13
CA GLY A 642 20.50 -5.21 33.56
C GLY A 642 21.27 -6.05 34.56
N ILE A 643 22.31 -6.71 34.06
CA ILE A 643 23.33 -7.43 34.82
C ILE A 643 24.67 -6.73 34.56
N TYR A 644 25.51 -6.67 35.59
CA TYR A 644 26.86 -6.12 35.48
C TYR A 644 27.89 -7.15 35.97
N ASP A 645 28.84 -7.53 35.11
CA ASP A 645 29.95 -8.41 35.47
C ASP A 645 31.21 -7.59 35.81
N VAL A 646 31.65 -7.64 37.07
CA VAL A 646 32.88 -6.98 37.54
C VAL A 646 34.00 -8.02 37.61
N VAL A 647 35.04 -7.82 36.82
CA VAL A 647 36.20 -8.73 36.76
C VAL A 647 37.43 -8.02 37.34
N LEU A 648 38.03 -8.65 38.35
CA LEU A 648 39.07 -8.06 39.19
C LEU A 648 40.48 -8.54 38.80
N ASP A 649 41.48 -7.75 39.19
CA ASP A 649 42.91 -7.98 38.93
C ASP A 649 43.27 -8.03 37.43
N ASP A 650 42.49 -7.33 36.61
CA ASP A 650 42.63 -7.10 35.15
C ASP A 650 43.16 -8.30 34.32
N PRO A 651 42.31 -9.25 33.92
CA PRO A 651 42.74 -10.53 33.37
C PRO A 651 43.37 -10.46 31.97
N ASN A 652 44.32 -11.37 31.73
CA ASN A 652 45.00 -11.57 30.44
C ASN A 652 44.07 -11.86 29.25
N ILE A 653 42.82 -12.30 29.47
CA ILE A 653 41.81 -12.50 28.43
C ILE A 653 40.53 -11.77 28.84
N LYS A 654 40.22 -10.68 28.14
CA LYS A 654 39.09 -9.79 28.40
C LYS A 654 37.96 -10.10 27.42
N VAL A 655 36.91 -10.71 27.95
CA VAL A 655 35.74 -11.17 27.20
C VAL A 655 34.47 -10.83 27.98
N ILE A 656 33.40 -10.49 27.28
CA ILE A 656 32.13 -10.01 27.83
C ILE A 656 30.95 -10.87 27.36
N ASN A 657 29.91 -11.00 28.18
CA ASN A 657 28.67 -11.69 27.83
C ASN A 657 27.90 -10.93 26.71
N THR A 658 27.03 -11.65 25.98
CA THR A 658 26.12 -11.06 24.97
C THR A 658 24.76 -11.76 24.96
N SER A 659 23.72 -10.98 24.65
CA SER A 659 22.43 -11.51 24.19
C SER A 659 22.32 -11.22 22.70
N ILE A 660 21.94 -12.22 21.91
CA ILE A 660 21.70 -12.08 20.47
C ILE A 660 20.29 -12.60 20.12
N PRO A 661 19.53 -11.89 19.27
CA PRO A 661 18.23 -12.39 18.84
C PRO A 661 18.39 -13.61 17.94
N THR A 662 17.37 -14.45 17.92
CA THR A 662 17.26 -15.61 17.03
C THR A 662 17.55 -15.26 15.56
N GLY A 663 18.19 -16.16 14.81
CA GLY A 663 18.47 -16.01 13.39
C GLY A 663 19.34 -14.79 13.00
N THR A 664 20.07 -14.18 13.95
CA THR A 664 21.10 -13.17 13.64
C THR A 664 22.46 -13.82 13.38
N SER A 665 23.40 -13.06 12.83
CA SER A 665 24.81 -13.46 12.73
C SER A 665 25.53 -13.26 14.07
N TRP A 666 26.43 -14.18 14.44
CA TRP A 666 27.34 -14.02 15.58
C TRP A 666 28.79 -14.32 15.17
N SER A 667 29.74 -13.60 15.76
CA SER A 667 31.17 -13.77 15.52
C SER A 667 31.96 -13.85 16.83
N PHE A 668 33.15 -14.47 16.79
CA PHE A 668 34.09 -14.47 17.91
C PHE A 668 34.50 -13.05 18.37
N SER A 669 34.33 -12.04 17.51
CA SER A 669 34.60 -10.62 17.79
C SER A 669 33.51 -9.91 18.59
N ASP A 670 32.33 -10.51 18.79
CA ASP A 670 31.23 -9.86 19.53
C ASP A 670 31.39 -9.94 21.05
N ASN A 671 32.11 -10.96 21.52
CA ASN A 671 32.44 -11.16 22.93
C ASN A 671 33.89 -10.82 23.28
N PHE A 672 34.80 -10.78 22.30
CA PHE A 672 36.23 -10.55 22.53
C PHE A 672 36.55 -9.05 22.60
N ILE A 673 37.09 -8.59 23.74
CA ILE A 673 37.56 -7.21 23.92
C ILE A 673 39.07 -7.14 23.64
N SER A 674 39.87 -7.94 24.33
CA SER A 674 41.32 -8.05 24.13
C SER A 674 41.90 -9.30 24.77
N ALA A 675 43.11 -9.67 24.39
CA ALA A 675 43.93 -10.63 25.12
C ALA A 675 45.40 -10.21 25.09
N THR A 676 46.12 -10.52 26.16
CA THR A 676 47.56 -10.28 26.33
C THR A 676 48.25 -11.53 26.88
N THR A 677 49.56 -11.62 26.70
CA THR A 677 50.39 -12.51 27.53
C THR A 677 50.52 -11.96 28.95
N PRO A 678 50.94 -12.76 29.95
CA PRO A 678 51.28 -12.26 31.28
C PRO A 678 52.38 -11.18 31.30
N ASP A 679 53.18 -11.07 30.22
CA ASP A 679 54.18 -10.02 30.01
C ASP A 679 53.62 -8.75 29.33
N GLY A 680 52.29 -8.68 29.11
CA GLY A 680 51.60 -7.54 28.51
C GLY A 680 51.66 -7.44 26.98
N ILE A 681 51.96 -8.54 26.27
CA ILE A 681 52.05 -8.55 24.80
C ILE A 681 50.70 -8.91 24.18
N ASP A 682 50.16 -8.06 23.30
CA ASP A 682 48.87 -8.30 22.62
C ASP A 682 48.80 -9.64 21.87
N VAL A 683 47.68 -10.35 22.07
CA VAL A 683 47.32 -11.59 21.39
C VAL A 683 46.09 -11.33 20.51
N PRO A 684 46.24 -11.27 19.16
CA PRO A 684 45.11 -11.05 18.27
C PRO A 684 44.17 -12.25 18.26
N LEU A 685 42.86 -11.99 18.10
CA LEU A 685 41.78 -12.99 18.11
C LEU A 685 42.07 -14.21 17.20
N ALA A 686 42.71 -14.01 16.05
CA ALA A 686 43.08 -15.08 15.12
C ALA A 686 44.15 -16.07 15.65
N LYS A 687 44.72 -15.86 16.85
CA LYS A 687 45.58 -16.81 17.58
C LYS A 687 44.89 -17.48 18.78
N MET A 688 43.66 -17.08 19.09
CA MET A 688 42.90 -17.65 20.21
C MET A 688 42.32 -19.00 19.82
N THR A 689 42.38 -19.98 20.72
CA THR A 689 41.55 -21.18 20.62
C THR A 689 40.18 -20.84 21.20
N VAL A 690 39.12 -20.95 20.40
CA VAL A 690 37.73 -20.79 20.86
C VAL A 690 37.05 -22.16 20.90
N ALA A 691 36.36 -22.45 21.99
CA ALA A 691 35.53 -23.65 22.15
C ALA A 691 34.11 -23.26 22.59
N ILE A 692 33.10 -23.82 21.95
CA ILE A 692 31.68 -23.53 22.22
C ILE A 692 30.98 -24.78 22.75
N ILE A 693 30.17 -24.62 23.79
CA ILE A 693 29.23 -25.63 24.29
C ILE A 693 27.81 -25.12 24.06
N ASP A 694 26.98 -25.93 23.39
CA ASP A 694 25.57 -25.63 23.11
C ASP A 694 24.66 -25.78 24.36
N PRO A 695 23.41 -25.27 24.33
CA PRO A 695 22.48 -25.37 25.46
C PRO A 695 22.12 -26.80 25.90
N SER A 696 22.49 -27.84 25.14
CA SER A 696 22.35 -29.24 25.53
C SER A 696 23.58 -29.82 26.24
N GLY A 697 24.65 -29.03 26.40
CA GLY A 697 25.92 -29.44 26.99
C GLY A 697 26.88 -30.11 26.02
N LYS A 698 26.66 -30.00 24.70
CA LYS A 698 27.47 -30.62 23.65
C LYS A 698 28.39 -29.60 22.97
N ALA A 699 29.61 -30.01 22.63
CA ALA A 699 30.55 -29.17 21.90
C ALA A 699 30.11 -28.92 20.44
N VAL A 700 30.26 -27.67 19.98
CA VAL A 700 29.91 -27.22 18.62
C VAL A 700 30.96 -26.26 18.06
N GLU A 701 30.99 -26.09 16.73
CA GLU A 701 31.98 -25.24 16.03
C GLU A 701 31.52 -23.77 15.90
N THR A 702 30.21 -23.53 15.92
CA THR A 702 29.57 -22.21 15.91
C THR A 702 28.35 -22.21 16.83
N ILE A 703 27.87 -21.04 17.21
CA ILE A 703 26.52 -20.87 17.78
C ILE A 703 25.50 -21.13 16.67
N ASP A 704 24.46 -21.91 16.99
CA ASP A 704 23.25 -22.00 16.17
C ASP A 704 22.27 -20.95 16.67
N THR A 705 22.15 -19.84 15.95
CA THR A 705 21.29 -18.73 16.37
C THR A 705 19.80 -19.02 16.16
N THR A 706 19.40 -20.16 15.59
CA THR A 706 17.99 -20.58 15.60
C THR A 706 17.61 -21.29 16.91
N GLN A 707 18.58 -21.93 17.58
CA GLN A 707 18.36 -22.61 18.85
C GLN A 707 18.46 -21.62 20.02
N ILE A 708 17.32 -21.33 20.65
CA ILE A 708 17.26 -20.53 21.89
C ILE A 708 18.03 -21.18 23.05
N GLY A 709 18.65 -20.35 23.89
CA GLY A 709 19.35 -20.76 25.12
C GLY A 709 20.75 -20.18 25.28
N ASN A 710 21.46 -20.67 26.30
CA ASN A 710 22.75 -20.14 26.72
C ASN A 710 23.90 -21.01 26.19
N TYR A 711 24.71 -20.45 25.29
CA TYR A 711 25.95 -21.04 24.80
C TYR A 711 27.11 -20.63 25.70
N GLN A 712 28.00 -21.56 26.05
CA GLN A 712 29.25 -21.23 26.76
C GLN A 712 30.37 -21.11 25.74
N VAL A 713 30.95 -19.91 25.60
CA VAL A 713 32.07 -19.64 24.67
C VAL A 713 33.33 -19.41 25.47
N THR A 714 34.32 -20.28 25.30
CA THR A 714 35.60 -20.25 26.02
C THR A 714 36.73 -19.84 25.09
N TYR A 715 37.38 -18.71 25.38
CA TYR A 715 38.55 -18.18 24.68
C TYR A 715 39.80 -18.59 25.46
N SER A 716 40.79 -19.20 24.80
CA SER A 716 42.01 -19.70 25.43
C SER A 716 43.28 -19.35 24.66
N TYR A 717 44.37 -19.08 25.36
CA TYR A 717 45.70 -18.91 24.79
C TYR A 717 46.79 -19.42 25.75
N GLY A 718 47.57 -20.42 25.32
CA GLY A 718 48.51 -21.11 26.20
C GLY A 718 47.79 -21.80 27.36
N ASN A 719 48.09 -21.40 28.59
CA ASN A 719 47.40 -21.88 29.80
C ASN A 719 46.24 -20.96 30.24
N GLU A 720 46.14 -19.75 29.69
CA GLU A 720 45.09 -18.79 30.03
C GLU A 720 43.79 -19.15 29.32
N LYS A 721 42.66 -18.98 30.03
CA LYS A 721 41.32 -19.13 29.47
C LYS A 721 40.31 -18.27 30.19
N ASN A 722 39.29 -17.80 29.48
CA ASN A 722 38.13 -17.12 30.03
C ASN A 722 36.86 -17.54 29.28
N THR A 723 35.72 -17.62 29.97
CA THR A 723 34.47 -18.19 29.46
C THR A 723 33.31 -17.22 29.67
N VAL A 724 32.54 -16.99 28.61
CA VAL A 724 31.36 -16.12 28.61
C VAL A 724 30.11 -16.89 28.19
N ILE A 725 28.95 -16.33 28.51
CA ILE A 725 27.65 -16.75 28.04
C ILE A 725 27.23 -15.91 26.83
N VAL A 726 26.79 -16.59 25.78
CA VAL A 726 26.03 -15.99 24.68
C VAL A 726 24.60 -16.52 24.75
N THR A 727 23.65 -15.63 25.01
CA THR A 727 22.23 -15.95 25.15
C THR A 727 21.52 -15.73 23.82
N VAL A 728 21.09 -16.81 23.17
CA VAL A 728 20.19 -16.73 22.01
C VAL A 728 18.74 -16.60 22.53
N TYR A 729 18.10 -15.47 22.26
CA TYR A 729 16.75 -15.16 22.74
C TYR A 729 15.77 -14.85 21.59
N LYS A 730 14.47 -14.99 21.85
CA LYS A 730 13.41 -14.72 20.87
C LYS A 730 13.44 -13.26 20.38
N ARG A 731 13.33 -13.04 19.07
CA ARG A 731 13.03 -11.72 18.50
C ARG A 731 11.66 -11.23 18.99
N ASN A 732 11.49 -9.92 19.09
CA ASN A 732 10.18 -9.34 19.27
C ASN A 732 9.41 -9.36 17.93
N GLY A 733 8.22 -9.97 17.94
CA GLY A 733 7.32 -10.06 16.80
C GLY A 733 6.02 -9.31 17.05
N VAL A 734 5.43 -8.73 16.02
CA VAL A 734 4.21 -7.91 16.11
C VAL A 734 3.04 -8.58 15.39
N VAL A 735 1.88 -8.60 16.05
CA VAL A 735 0.61 -9.13 15.52
C VAL A 735 -0.23 -7.95 15.04
N GLY A 736 -0.36 -7.81 13.72
CA GLY A 736 -1.27 -6.85 13.09
C GLY A 736 -2.66 -7.47 12.90
N ILE A 737 -3.69 -6.83 13.44
CA ILE A 737 -5.10 -7.21 13.23
C ILE A 737 -5.71 -6.23 12.23
N SER A 738 -6.44 -6.75 11.24
CA SER A 738 -7.13 -5.96 10.21
C SER A 738 -8.49 -6.55 9.87
N GLY A 739 -9.38 -5.73 9.32
CA GLY A 739 -10.73 -6.13 8.89
C GLY A 739 -11.84 -5.32 9.54
N THR A 740 -13.02 -5.40 8.93
CA THR A 740 -14.24 -4.75 9.41
C THR A 740 -15.45 -5.61 9.07
N GLN A 741 -16.23 -5.96 10.11
CA GLN A 741 -17.57 -6.51 9.95
C GLN A 741 -18.59 -5.39 10.08
N THR A 742 -19.58 -5.36 9.19
CA THR A 742 -20.62 -4.33 9.16
C THR A 742 -22.00 -4.98 9.13
N THR A 743 -22.88 -4.56 10.02
CA THR A 743 -24.27 -5.04 10.13
C THR A 743 -25.24 -3.86 10.26
N THR A 744 -26.53 -4.14 10.52
CA THR A 744 -27.57 -3.14 10.78
C THR A 744 -28.17 -3.38 12.18
N TYR A 745 -28.63 -2.33 12.84
CA TYR A 745 -29.31 -2.42 14.13
C TYR A 745 -30.60 -3.26 14.04
N ASN A 746 -30.66 -4.33 14.83
CA ASN A 746 -31.78 -5.28 14.87
C ASN A 746 -32.37 -5.45 16.28
N GLY A 747 -32.02 -4.58 17.24
CA GLY A 747 -32.50 -4.61 18.62
C GLY A 747 -31.85 -5.68 19.52
N GLN A 748 -30.96 -6.52 18.99
CA GLN A 748 -30.29 -7.61 19.70
C GLN A 748 -28.77 -7.43 19.70
N SER A 749 -28.10 -8.05 20.67
CA SER A 749 -26.63 -8.04 20.78
C SER A 749 -26.04 -8.98 19.72
N GLN A 750 -25.08 -8.49 18.94
CA GLN A 750 -24.61 -9.13 17.71
C GLN A 750 -23.22 -9.75 17.90
N ALA A 751 -22.97 -10.85 17.19
CA ALA A 751 -21.77 -11.66 17.34
C ALA A 751 -20.70 -11.36 16.28
N LEU A 752 -19.44 -11.40 16.70
CA LEU A 752 -18.26 -11.30 15.84
C LEU A 752 -18.16 -12.54 14.93
N ASP A 753 -18.02 -12.32 13.62
CA ASP A 753 -17.67 -13.33 12.63
C ASP A 753 -16.21 -13.14 12.20
N VAL A 754 -15.34 -14.03 12.68
CA VAL A 754 -13.89 -13.99 12.45
C VAL A 754 -13.49 -14.02 10.97
N SER A 755 -14.38 -14.45 10.06
CA SER A 755 -14.09 -14.47 8.62
C SER A 755 -13.96 -13.08 7.97
N HIS A 756 -14.43 -12.02 8.64
CA HIS A 756 -14.28 -10.63 8.21
C HIS A 756 -12.92 -10.00 8.56
N TYR A 757 -12.04 -10.77 9.21
CA TYR A 757 -10.80 -10.29 9.81
C TYR A 757 -9.59 -11.10 9.32
N GLN A 758 -8.43 -10.45 9.29
CA GLN A 758 -7.15 -11.06 8.94
C GLN A 758 -6.09 -10.64 9.96
N ILE A 759 -5.40 -11.63 10.53
CA ILE A 759 -4.15 -11.43 11.26
C ILE A 759 -2.97 -11.61 10.31
N ILE A 760 -2.04 -10.65 10.36
CA ILE A 760 -0.75 -10.71 9.68
C ILE A 760 0.33 -10.49 10.75
N LEU A 761 1.22 -11.46 10.86
CA LEU A 761 2.37 -11.41 11.75
C LEU A 761 3.51 -10.60 11.09
N SER A 762 4.40 -10.01 11.89
CA SER A 762 5.48 -9.14 11.38
C SER A 762 6.56 -9.84 10.57
N ASP A 763 6.54 -11.18 10.50
CA ASP A 763 7.35 -12.00 9.58
C ASP A 763 6.63 -12.25 8.22
N GLY A 764 5.45 -11.66 8.02
CA GLY A 764 4.60 -11.84 6.85
C GLY A 764 3.63 -13.03 6.93
N THR A 765 3.67 -13.83 8.00
CA THR A 765 2.78 -15.00 8.16
C THR A 765 1.33 -14.58 8.33
N ILE A 766 0.44 -15.12 7.49
CA ILE A 766 -1.01 -14.97 7.64
C ILE A 766 -1.50 -16.06 8.59
N TYR A 767 -1.76 -15.68 9.84
CA TYR A 767 -2.29 -16.58 10.86
C TYR A 767 -3.77 -16.92 10.58
N GLN A 768 -4.12 -18.21 10.66
CA GLN A 768 -5.47 -18.70 10.44
C GLN A 768 -6.29 -18.61 11.74
N LEU A 769 -7.26 -17.68 11.76
CA LEU A 769 -8.11 -17.41 12.92
C LEU A 769 -8.93 -18.63 13.37
N GLN A 770 -8.89 -18.90 14.68
CA GLN A 770 -9.65 -19.94 15.35
C GLN A 770 -10.76 -19.33 16.22
N ALA A 771 -11.73 -20.15 16.63
CA ALA A 771 -12.83 -19.71 17.46
C ALA A 771 -12.33 -19.27 18.85
N GLY A 772 -12.57 -18.01 19.22
CA GLY A 772 -12.12 -17.40 20.47
C GLY A 772 -10.80 -16.62 20.39
N ASP A 773 -10.14 -16.58 19.23
CA ASP A 773 -8.91 -15.79 19.05
C ASP A 773 -9.15 -14.28 19.05
N LEU A 774 -10.33 -13.84 18.61
CA LEU A 774 -10.77 -12.43 18.61
C LEU A 774 -11.99 -12.24 19.52
N ALA A 775 -12.09 -11.04 20.10
CA ALA A 775 -13.25 -10.59 20.88
C ALA A 775 -13.61 -9.13 20.55
N LEU A 776 -14.82 -8.72 20.91
CA LEU A 776 -15.24 -7.32 20.95
C LEU A 776 -14.77 -6.68 22.27
N THR A 777 -14.44 -5.38 22.25
CA THR A 777 -14.12 -4.62 23.48
C THR A 777 -15.36 -4.38 24.35
N ASP A 778 -16.53 -4.25 23.74
CA ASP A 778 -17.79 -3.85 24.36
C ASP A 778 -18.98 -4.60 23.73
N GLU A 779 -20.16 -4.55 24.36
CA GLU A 779 -21.36 -5.22 23.85
C GLU A 779 -21.92 -4.54 22.58
N ALA A 780 -21.70 -5.18 21.43
CA ALA A 780 -22.18 -4.73 20.12
C ALA A 780 -23.70 -4.92 19.95
N LYS A 781 -24.50 -4.05 20.57
CA LYS A 781 -25.98 -4.07 20.47
C LYS A 781 -26.58 -2.86 19.74
N ASN A 782 -26.04 -1.67 19.95
CA ASN A 782 -26.59 -0.41 19.44
C ASN A 782 -25.88 0.02 18.15
N ALA A 783 -26.45 0.98 17.42
CA ALA A 783 -25.74 1.57 16.27
C ALA A 783 -24.50 2.32 16.72
N GLY A 784 -23.34 2.01 16.13
CA GLY A 784 -22.04 2.49 16.57
C GLY A 784 -20.88 1.72 15.95
N SER A 785 -19.65 2.05 16.38
CA SER A 785 -18.43 1.34 16.03
C SER A 785 -17.80 0.78 17.30
N TYR A 786 -17.41 -0.48 17.25
CA TYR A 786 -16.92 -1.29 18.36
C TYR A 786 -15.51 -1.81 18.05
N GLY A 787 -14.63 -1.84 19.05
CA GLY A 787 -13.27 -2.36 18.89
C GLY A 787 -13.25 -3.88 18.80
N VAL A 788 -12.35 -4.42 17.96
CA VAL A 788 -12.06 -5.86 17.88
C VAL A 788 -10.60 -6.09 18.26
N THR A 789 -10.36 -6.97 19.24
CA THR A 789 -9.05 -7.23 19.82
C THR A 789 -8.69 -8.71 19.79
N LEU A 790 -7.38 -8.99 19.80
CA LEU A 790 -6.85 -10.33 20.03
C LEU A 790 -7.04 -10.72 21.51
N THR A 791 -7.55 -11.92 21.76
CA THR A 791 -7.63 -12.47 23.12
C THR A 791 -6.30 -13.09 23.54
N THR A 792 -6.10 -13.31 24.85
CA THR A 792 -4.97 -14.11 25.33
C THR A 792 -4.93 -15.50 24.68
N GLN A 793 -6.10 -16.12 24.44
CA GLN A 793 -6.20 -17.40 23.74
C GLN A 793 -5.70 -17.32 22.29
N GLY A 794 -5.99 -16.21 21.59
CA GLY A 794 -5.49 -15.94 20.24
C GLY A 794 -3.97 -15.75 20.20
N LEU A 795 -3.42 -15.01 21.16
CA LEU A 795 -1.96 -14.84 21.27
C LEU A 795 -1.26 -16.17 21.61
N ASP A 796 -1.77 -16.90 22.59
CA ASP A 796 -1.32 -18.25 22.94
C ASP A 796 -1.36 -19.18 21.71
N ASN A 797 -2.34 -19.03 20.81
CA ASN A 797 -2.46 -19.86 19.61
C ASN A 797 -1.47 -19.44 18.51
N ILE A 798 -1.23 -18.15 18.33
CA ILE A 798 -0.17 -17.62 17.46
C ILE A 798 1.21 -18.13 17.91
N GLU A 799 1.52 -18.11 19.20
CA GLU A 799 2.79 -18.63 19.73
C GLU A 799 3.01 -20.13 19.42
N LYS A 800 1.93 -20.92 19.32
CA LYS A 800 2.00 -22.36 18.97
C LYS A 800 2.18 -22.63 17.47
N VAL A 801 1.93 -21.65 16.59
CA VAL A 801 1.95 -21.82 15.13
C VAL A 801 3.31 -21.48 14.50
N GLY A 802 4.13 -20.65 15.16
CA GLY A 802 5.49 -20.35 14.70
C GLY A 802 6.39 -21.58 14.76
N GLN A 803 6.61 -22.25 13.61
CA GLN A 803 7.23 -23.57 13.53
C GLN A 803 8.64 -23.64 14.12
N ASP A 804 9.36 -22.51 14.12
CA ASP A 804 10.73 -22.39 14.61
C ASP A 804 10.84 -21.72 16.01
N ASN A 805 9.71 -21.33 16.64
CA ASN A 805 9.64 -20.68 17.96
C ASN A 805 10.52 -19.41 18.12
N LEU A 806 10.87 -18.74 17.03
CA LEU A 806 11.86 -17.65 17.02
C LEU A 806 11.37 -16.32 17.60
N TYR A 807 10.05 -16.11 17.70
CA TYR A 807 9.45 -14.83 18.06
C TYR A 807 8.68 -14.88 19.40
N SER A 808 8.76 -13.78 20.14
CA SER A 808 7.85 -13.39 21.23
C SER A 808 6.81 -12.45 20.63
N TRP A 809 5.56 -12.89 20.52
CA TRP A 809 4.52 -12.13 19.83
C TRP A 809 3.83 -11.12 20.75
N ARG A 810 3.64 -9.89 20.27
CA ARG A 810 2.82 -8.84 20.92
C ARG A 810 1.80 -8.26 19.95
N THR A 811 0.65 -7.83 20.44
CA THR A 811 -0.32 -7.05 19.64
C THR A 811 0.23 -5.67 19.29
N ASP A 812 0.08 -5.24 18.04
CA ASP A 812 0.16 -3.80 17.72
C ASP A 812 -1.10 -3.07 18.21
N SER A 813 -1.08 -1.74 18.12
CA SER A 813 -2.21 -0.81 18.16
C SER A 813 -3.24 -0.98 17.03
N GLY A 814 -3.30 -2.16 16.38
CA GLY A 814 -4.13 -2.41 15.20
C GLY A 814 -5.63 -2.43 15.51
N THR A 815 -6.35 -1.38 15.08
CA THR A 815 -7.78 -1.22 15.32
C THR A 815 -8.64 -1.91 14.24
N ALA A 816 -8.85 -3.21 14.38
CA ALA A 816 -9.96 -3.88 13.70
C ALA A 816 -11.30 -3.42 14.31
N SER A 817 -12.37 -3.35 13.50
CA SER A 817 -13.64 -2.75 13.92
C SER A 817 -14.87 -3.60 13.59
N PHE A 818 -15.93 -3.41 14.38
CA PHE A 818 -17.26 -3.98 14.15
C PHE A 818 -18.26 -2.82 14.14
N VAL A 819 -19.02 -2.67 13.06
CA VAL A 819 -19.88 -1.49 12.83
C VAL A 819 -21.34 -1.91 12.72
N ILE A 820 -22.18 -1.39 13.61
CA ILE A 820 -23.64 -1.51 13.52
C ILE A 820 -24.18 -0.22 12.89
N ASN A 821 -24.66 -0.31 11.65
CA ASN A 821 -25.36 0.79 10.99
C ASN A 821 -26.73 1.03 11.64
N LYS A 822 -27.22 2.27 11.53
CA LYS A 822 -28.57 2.62 11.96
C LYS A 822 -29.62 1.89 11.12
N ALA A 823 -30.68 1.43 11.76
CA ALA A 823 -31.82 0.84 11.06
C ALA A 823 -32.61 1.92 10.28
N PRO A 824 -32.97 1.70 9.00
CA PRO A 824 -33.80 2.63 8.25
C PRO A 824 -35.23 2.60 8.77
N VAL A 825 -35.84 3.78 8.96
CA VAL A 825 -37.22 3.94 9.42
C VAL A 825 -37.91 4.99 8.56
N ILE A 826 -39.12 4.71 8.08
CA ILE A 826 -39.94 5.69 7.36
C ILE A 826 -41.11 6.09 8.25
N ILE A 827 -41.30 7.40 8.46
CA ILE A 827 -42.47 7.95 9.15
C ILE A 827 -43.29 8.75 8.13
N GLN A 828 -44.45 8.23 7.74
CA GLN A 828 -45.35 8.83 6.76
C GLN A 828 -46.56 9.44 7.49
N ALA A 829 -46.69 10.77 7.46
CA ALA A 829 -47.86 11.46 7.98
C ALA A 829 -49.07 11.20 7.08
N ASN A 830 -50.20 10.82 7.69
CA ASN A 830 -51.45 10.58 6.96
C ASN A 830 -52.12 11.91 6.56
N ASP A 831 -52.74 11.92 5.39
CA ASP A 831 -53.63 13.00 4.97
C ASP A 831 -54.84 13.13 5.91
N ALA A 832 -55.31 14.36 6.10
CA ALA A 832 -56.45 14.70 6.94
C ALA A 832 -57.32 15.76 6.26
N THR A 833 -58.61 15.83 6.60
CA THR A 833 -59.53 16.82 6.01
C THR A 833 -60.56 17.27 7.04
N LYS A 834 -60.96 18.56 6.96
CA LYS A 834 -62.12 19.11 7.67
C LYS A 834 -62.89 20.10 6.80
N ILE A 835 -64.15 20.35 7.14
CA ILE A 835 -64.92 21.46 6.56
C ILE A 835 -64.63 22.75 7.36
N SER A 836 -64.55 23.88 6.67
CA SER A 836 -64.32 25.20 7.27
C SER A 836 -65.30 25.49 8.41
N GLY A 837 -64.77 25.80 9.60
CA GLY A 837 -65.54 26.02 10.84
C GLY A 837 -65.63 24.82 11.77
N GLN A 838 -65.21 23.62 11.34
CA GLN A 838 -65.09 22.44 12.20
C GLN A 838 -63.75 22.43 12.97
N THR A 839 -63.69 21.66 14.06
CA THR A 839 -62.45 21.37 14.79
C THR A 839 -61.53 20.45 13.99
N ASP A 840 -60.23 20.54 14.20
CA ASP A 840 -59.26 19.66 13.55
C ASP A 840 -59.46 18.18 13.96
N PRO A 841 -59.45 17.23 13.02
CA PRO A 841 -59.32 15.81 13.35
C PRO A 841 -57.97 15.49 13.98
N GLN A 842 -57.88 14.34 14.67
CA GLN A 842 -56.61 13.84 15.20
C GLN A 842 -55.65 13.50 14.04
N LEU A 843 -54.45 14.07 14.08
CA LEU A 843 -53.38 13.74 13.14
C LEU A 843 -52.81 12.36 13.46
N SER A 844 -52.36 11.63 12.43
CA SER A 844 -51.77 10.29 12.58
C SER A 844 -50.67 10.06 11.55
N ALA A 845 -49.82 9.07 11.79
CA ALA A 845 -48.74 8.68 10.89
C ALA A 845 -48.57 7.15 10.91
N ALA A 846 -48.13 6.58 9.78
CA ALA A 846 -47.60 5.24 9.71
C ALA A 846 -46.10 5.25 9.99
N VAL A 847 -45.60 4.26 10.73
CA VAL A 847 -44.16 4.04 10.97
C VAL A 847 -43.79 2.68 10.40
N THR A 848 -42.95 2.67 9.36
CA THR A 848 -42.41 1.45 8.76
C THR A 848 -41.04 1.17 9.37
N LEU A 849 -40.92 0.00 9.99
CA LEU A 849 -39.68 -0.52 10.60
C LEU A 849 -39.11 -1.67 9.73
N PRO A 850 -37.80 -1.99 9.84
CA PRO A 850 -37.23 -3.18 9.20
C PRO A 850 -37.86 -4.47 9.74
N SER A 851 -38.02 -5.47 8.87
CA SER A 851 -38.65 -6.76 9.21
C SER A 851 -37.81 -7.66 10.13
N ASP A 852 -36.52 -7.38 10.25
CA ASP A 852 -35.53 -8.06 11.09
C ASP A 852 -35.32 -7.39 12.46
N LEU A 853 -35.99 -6.26 12.73
CA LEU A 853 -35.89 -5.52 14.00
C LEU A 853 -36.66 -6.23 15.13
N VAL A 854 -35.94 -6.91 16.03
CA VAL A 854 -36.51 -7.65 17.16
C VAL A 854 -36.34 -6.86 18.46
N ASN A 855 -37.45 -6.44 19.08
CA ASN A 855 -37.47 -5.63 20.31
C ASN A 855 -36.66 -4.31 20.22
N GLY A 856 -36.68 -3.66 19.06
CA GLY A 856 -36.05 -2.34 18.87
C GLY A 856 -36.67 -1.23 19.72
N ASP A 857 -35.92 -0.14 19.91
CA ASP A 857 -36.34 1.03 20.68
C ASP A 857 -37.59 1.70 20.07
N PRO A 858 -38.47 2.33 20.88
CA PRO A 858 -39.58 3.12 20.35
C PRO A 858 -39.07 4.32 19.55
N VAL A 859 -39.60 4.53 18.35
CA VAL A 859 -39.28 5.69 17.51
C VAL A 859 -39.96 6.94 18.08
N ILE A 860 -39.18 7.97 18.42
CA ILE A 860 -39.65 9.19 19.09
C ILE A 860 -39.77 10.34 18.09
N TYR A 861 -41.02 10.72 17.80
CA TYR A 861 -41.39 11.81 16.89
C TYR A 861 -42.65 12.54 17.37
N THR A 862 -42.97 13.67 16.74
CA THR A 862 -44.24 14.40 16.89
C THR A 862 -44.82 14.76 15.52
N ILE A 863 -46.14 14.92 15.46
CA ILE A 863 -46.88 15.29 14.25
C ILE A 863 -47.51 16.67 14.49
N THR A 864 -47.36 17.59 13.53
CA THR A 864 -48.00 18.92 13.57
C THR A 864 -48.51 19.31 12.19
N ARG A 865 -49.43 20.27 12.11
CA ARG A 865 -49.79 20.92 10.83
C ARG A 865 -49.40 22.40 10.84
N GLN A 866 -49.26 22.99 9.66
CA GLN A 866 -49.24 24.45 9.53
C GLN A 866 -50.59 25.05 9.99
N THR A 867 -50.51 26.12 10.78
CA THR A 867 -51.67 26.85 11.32
C THR A 867 -52.37 27.69 10.23
N GLY A 868 -53.70 27.71 10.28
CA GLY A 868 -54.54 28.52 9.38
C GLY A 868 -55.93 27.90 9.21
N GLU A 869 -56.92 28.74 8.89
CA GLU A 869 -58.34 28.36 8.80
C GLU A 869 -58.99 28.80 7.47
N ALA A 870 -58.18 29.18 6.48
CA ALA A 870 -58.67 29.44 5.14
C ALA A 870 -58.90 28.12 4.39
N VAL A 871 -59.81 28.11 3.41
CA VAL A 871 -59.98 26.98 2.50
C VAL A 871 -58.68 26.76 1.72
N GLY A 872 -58.14 25.54 1.74
CA GLY A 872 -56.87 25.22 1.12
C GLY A 872 -56.20 23.97 1.70
N ASN A 873 -54.97 23.71 1.25
CA ASN A 873 -54.12 22.61 1.72
C ASN A 873 -53.02 23.17 2.63
N TYR A 874 -52.78 22.51 3.76
CA TYR A 874 -51.74 22.82 4.74
C TYR A 874 -50.85 21.58 4.93
N PRO A 875 -49.50 21.70 4.99
CA PRO A 875 -48.66 20.54 5.24
C PRO A 875 -48.84 19.98 6.66
N VAL A 876 -48.90 18.66 6.77
CA VAL A 876 -48.73 17.88 8.01
C VAL A 876 -47.27 17.43 8.05
N ILE A 877 -46.51 17.95 9.00
CA ILE A 877 -45.07 17.73 9.13
C ILE A 877 -44.75 16.80 10.32
N ILE A 878 -43.83 15.87 10.07
CA ILE A 878 -43.18 15.08 11.12
C ILE A 878 -41.97 15.84 11.64
N LEU A 879 -41.85 15.93 12.97
CA LEU A 879 -40.67 16.46 13.65
C LEU A 879 -40.09 15.38 14.56
N PHE A 880 -38.78 15.17 14.54
CA PHE A 880 -38.10 14.21 15.39
C PHE A 880 -36.76 14.75 15.90
N ASP A 881 -36.21 14.10 16.93
CA ASP A 881 -34.91 14.43 17.50
C ASP A 881 -33.96 13.25 17.25
N ALA A 882 -32.90 13.49 16.47
CA ALA A 882 -31.92 12.47 16.12
C ALA A 882 -31.13 11.94 17.34
N THR A 883 -31.00 12.72 18.42
CA THR A 883 -30.36 12.28 19.67
C THR A 883 -31.24 11.34 20.49
N LYS A 884 -32.57 11.46 20.34
CA LYS A 884 -33.56 10.54 20.93
C LYS A 884 -33.77 9.27 20.11
N ASN A 885 -33.25 9.22 18.89
CA ASN A 885 -33.34 8.08 17.97
C ASN A 885 -31.92 7.63 17.53
N PRO A 886 -30.99 7.32 18.46
CA PRO A 886 -29.59 7.08 18.13
C PRO A 886 -29.42 5.90 17.17
N ASN A 887 -30.26 4.88 17.31
CA ASN A 887 -30.21 3.63 16.54
C ASN A 887 -30.89 3.68 15.16
N TYR A 888 -31.56 4.78 14.80
CA TYR A 888 -32.38 4.87 13.57
C TYR A 888 -31.95 5.95 12.59
N GLN A 889 -32.03 5.63 11.30
CA GLN A 889 -31.95 6.57 10.19
C GLN A 889 -33.37 6.85 9.71
N ILE A 890 -33.96 7.95 10.21
CA ILE A 890 -35.35 8.31 9.98
C ILE A 890 -35.48 9.12 8.69
N GLN A 891 -36.26 8.60 7.74
CA GLN A 891 -36.85 9.33 6.62
C GLN A 891 -38.28 9.76 7.01
N VAL A 892 -38.67 10.98 6.61
CA VAL A 892 -40.02 11.50 6.86
C VAL A 892 -40.73 11.82 5.56
N GLU A 893 -42.01 11.48 5.49
CA GLU A 893 -42.91 11.80 4.39
C GLU A 893 -44.08 12.61 4.95
N ASN A 894 -44.25 13.83 4.44
CA ASN A 894 -45.23 14.79 4.94
C ASN A 894 -46.58 14.63 4.24
N GLY A 895 -47.66 14.70 5.01
CA GLY A 895 -49.04 14.59 4.53
C GLY A 895 -49.70 15.95 4.29
N THR A 896 -50.96 15.91 3.89
CA THR A 896 -51.78 17.10 3.58
C THR A 896 -52.98 17.20 4.51
N PHE A 897 -53.11 18.33 5.19
CA PHE A 897 -54.31 18.72 5.94
C PHE A 897 -55.14 19.68 5.08
N LYS A 898 -56.32 19.22 4.62
CA LYS A 898 -57.19 19.98 3.72
C LYS A 898 -58.36 20.60 4.45
N ILE A 899 -58.58 21.90 4.26
CA ILE A 899 -59.79 22.61 4.68
C ILE A 899 -60.64 22.85 3.44
N THR A 900 -61.84 22.25 3.38
CA THR A 900 -62.82 22.49 2.32
C THR A 900 -63.75 23.66 2.66
N PRO A 901 -64.38 24.32 1.68
CA PRO A 901 -65.44 25.27 1.97
C PRO A 901 -66.60 24.58 2.69
N ASN A 902 -67.36 25.35 3.47
CA ASN A 902 -68.70 24.97 3.88
C ASN A 902 -69.68 25.51 2.82
N HIS A 903 -70.53 24.65 2.25
CA HIS A 903 -71.51 25.01 1.23
C HIS A 903 -72.93 25.20 1.75
N GLN A 904 -73.13 25.31 3.07
CA GLN A 904 -74.45 25.56 3.68
C GLN A 904 -75.07 26.86 3.16
N THR A 905 -76.25 26.74 2.54
CA THR A 905 -77.08 27.88 2.16
C THR A 905 -78.55 27.61 2.43
N ILE A 906 -79.32 28.66 2.71
CA ILE A 906 -80.80 28.61 2.74
C ILE A 906 -81.38 29.84 2.03
N ASN A 907 -82.35 29.59 1.15
CA ASN A 907 -82.91 30.56 0.21
C ASN A 907 -84.44 30.45 0.11
N GLY A 908 -85.04 31.50 -0.44
CA GLY A 908 -86.49 31.69 -0.53
C GLY A 908 -86.84 33.14 -0.85
N SER A 909 -88.11 33.41 -1.16
CA SER A 909 -88.66 34.69 -1.61
C SER A 909 -90.12 34.84 -1.17
N ASP A 910 -90.58 36.08 -1.03
CA ASP A 910 -91.97 36.38 -0.65
C ASP A 910 -92.98 35.92 -1.72
N TYR A 911 -94.16 35.45 -1.28
CA TYR A 911 -95.21 34.88 -2.14
C TYR A 911 -96.56 35.61 -2.02
N THR A 912 -97.43 35.45 -3.03
CA THR A 912 -98.81 35.98 -3.05
C THR A 912 -99.78 34.94 -3.59
N MET A 913 -100.76 34.56 -2.75
CA MET A 913 -101.86 33.67 -3.07
C MET A 913 -103.20 34.41 -3.09
N TYR A 914 -104.28 33.70 -3.39
CA TYR A 914 -105.65 34.18 -3.47
C TYR A 914 -106.54 33.36 -2.49
N ILE A 915 -107.53 33.95 -1.82
CA ILE A 915 -108.45 33.22 -0.92
C ILE A 915 -109.12 32.10 -1.71
N GLY A 916 -109.00 30.87 -1.22
CA GLY A 916 -109.44 29.66 -1.90
C GLY A 916 -108.37 28.96 -2.75
N ASP A 917 -107.17 29.53 -2.89
CA ASP A 917 -105.99 28.79 -3.36
C ASP A 917 -105.57 27.72 -2.34
N PRO A 918 -104.87 26.65 -2.79
CA PRO A 918 -104.26 25.69 -1.87
C PRO A 918 -103.22 26.35 -0.94
N MET A 919 -102.95 25.69 0.19
CA MET A 919 -101.94 26.15 1.14
C MET A 919 -100.56 26.25 0.46
N PRO A 920 -99.84 27.38 0.56
CA PRO A 920 -98.52 27.55 -0.04
C PRO A 920 -97.51 26.51 0.44
N THR A 921 -96.62 26.11 -0.47
CA THR A 921 -95.57 25.13 -0.27
C THR A 921 -94.18 25.78 -0.33
N ALA A 922 -93.12 25.04 0.01
CA ALA A 922 -91.74 25.49 -0.15
C ALA A 922 -91.46 25.99 -1.59
N THR A 923 -92.05 25.34 -2.60
CA THR A 923 -91.95 25.68 -4.02
C THR A 923 -92.51 27.06 -4.34
N ASP A 924 -93.64 27.44 -3.74
CA ASP A 924 -94.29 28.75 -3.96
C ASP A 924 -93.39 29.90 -3.47
N PHE A 925 -92.71 29.69 -2.35
CA PHE A 925 -91.69 30.59 -1.80
C PHE A 925 -90.33 30.48 -2.50
N LYS A 926 -90.19 29.64 -3.54
CA LYS A 926 -88.90 29.30 -4.20
C LYS A 926 -87.82 28.91 -3.19
N ALA A 927 -88.20 28.19 -2.14
CA ALA A 927 -87.32 27.84 -1.05
C ALA A 927 -86.41 26.66 -1.45
N SER A 928 -85.11 26.84 -1.27
CA SER A 928 -84.08 25.82 -1.48
C SER A 928 -82.98 25.98 -0.45
N ALA A 929 -82.24 24.90 -0.18
CA ALA A 929 -81.11 24.92 0.74
C ALA A 929 -80.07 23.88 0.33
N THR A 930 -78.87 24.01 0.87
CA THR A 930 -77.76 23.07 0.68
C THR A 930 -77.12 22.72 2.02
N ASP A 931 -76.64 21.48 2.17
CA ASP A 931 -75.83 21.04 3.31
C ASP A 931 -74.38 21.58 3.24
N ASP A 932 -73.53 21.16 4.18
CA ASP A 932 -72.13 21.58 4.27
C ASP A 932 -71.24 21.09 3.13
N ASN A 933 -71.68 20.07 2.39
CA ASN A 933 -71.03 19.55 1.19
C ASN A 933 -71.59 20.18 -0.10
N GLY A 934 -72.82 20.69 -0.07
CA GLY A 934 -73.52 21.34 -1.19
C GLY A 934 -74.69 20.54 -1.75
N GLN A 935 -75.14 19.47 -1.10
CA GLN A 935 -76.30 18.69 -1.54
C GLN A 935 -77.62 19.34 -1.12
N GLU A 936 -78.66 19.24 -1.95
CA GLU A 936 -79.94 19.92 -1.71
C GLU A 936 -80.66 19.39 -0.46
N LEU A 937 -80.96 20.29 0.48
CA LEU A 937 -81.70 19.98 1.70
C LEU A 937 -83.18 20.39 1.59
N PRO A 938 -84.12 19.55 2.06
CA PRO A 938 -85.54 19.88 2.07
C PRO A 938 -85.82 21.01 3.06
N VAL A 939 -86.35 22.12 2.55
CA VAL A 939 -86.71 23.29 3.37
C VAL A 939 -88.11 23.11 3.96
N MET A 940 -88.20 23.06 5.27
CA MET A 940 -89.45 23.11 6.02
C MET A 940 -89.95 24.55 6.12
N ILE A 941 -91.27 24.75 5.97
CA ILE A 941 -91.93 26.05 6.09
C ILE A 941 -92.78 26.11 7.36
N ASP A 942 -92.72 27.23 8.07
CA ASP A 942 -93.60 27.56 9.19
C ASP A 942 -94.56 28.68 8.78
N LEU A 943 -95.82 28.27 8.53
CA LEU A 943 -96.95 29.15 8.22
C LEU A 943 -97.82 29.48 9.45
N SER A 944 -97.39 29.13 10.67
CA SER A 944 -98.23 29.23 11.89
C SER A 944 -98.74 30.63 12.22
N GLN A 945 -98.09 31.68 11.68
CA GLN A 945 -98.46 33.08 11.85
C GLN A 945 -99.32 33.65 10.70
N ALA A 946 -99.55 32.87 9.64
CA ALA A 946 -100.28 33.30 8.46
C ALA A 946 -101.76 32.90 8.49
N LYS A 947 -102.62 33.75 7.91
CA LYS A 947 -104.05 33.46 7.74
C LYS A 947 -104.41 33.44 6.27
N LEU A 948 -104.83 32.28 5.77
CA LEU A 948 -105.03 32.05 4.33
C LEU A 948 -106.47 32.40 3.86
N ASP A 949 -107.36 32.67 4.81
CA ASP A 949 -108.75 33.13 4.63
C ASP A 949 -108.89 34.67 4.67
N GLN A 950 -107.83 35.39 5.02
CA GLN A 950 -107.85 36.83 5.28
C GLN A 950 -106.82 37.57 4.42
N VAL A 951 -107.25 38.67 3.80
CA VAL A 951 -106.36 39.58 3.06
C VAL A 951 -105.40 40.25 4.06
N GLY A 952 -104.10 40.01 3.88
CA GLY A 952 -103.04 40.53 4.74
C GLY A 952 -101.67 40.17 4.20
N VAL A 953 -100.62 40.57 4.93
CA VAL A 953 -99.23 40.15 4.72
C VAL A 953 -98.73 39.52 6.02
N TYR A 954 -98.14 38.33 5.93
CA TYR A 954 -97.77 37.51 7.09
C TYR A 954 -96.33 37.01 6.99
N PRO A 955 -95.55 36.99 8.09
CA PRO A 955 -94.20 36.42 8.09
C PRO A 955 -94.25 34.89 8.03
N VAL A 956 -93.26 34.31 7.37
CA VAL A 956 -93.06 32.86 7.19
C VAL A 956 -91.60 32.55 7.49
N LYS A 957 -91.33 31.47 8.23
CA LYS A 957 -89.97 31.01 8.51
C LYS A 957 -89.65 29.76 7.70
N LEU A 958 -88.49 29.75 7.09
CA LEU A 958 -87.83 28.62 6.45
C LEU A 958 -86.82 28.00 7.42
N SER A 959 -86.71 26.67 7.43
CA SER A 959 -85.66 25.96 8.19
C SER A 959 -85.32 24.58 7.62
N THR A 960 -84.09 24.14 7.81
CA THR A 960 -83.58 22.81 7.41
C THR A 960 -83.28 21.92 8.61
N THR A 961 -83.00 20.64 8.36
CA THR A 961 -82.65 19.63 9.37
C THR A 961 -81.27 19.83 10.00
N ASP A 962 -80.35 20.51 9.32
CA ASP A 962 -79.05 20.97 9.84
C ASP A 962 -79.10 22.35 10.52
N ALA A 963 -80.32 22.79 10.88
CA ALA A 963 -80.63 23.99 11.66
C ALA A 963 -80.35 25.36 11.01
N GLN A 964 -80.12 25.44 9.69
CA GLN A 964 -80.16 26.72 8.97
C GLN A 964 -81.58 27.30 8.97
N THR A 965 -81.72 28.64 8.99
CA THR A 965 -83.04 29.30 8.99
C THR A 965 -83.06 30.63 8.23
N LYS A 966 -84.21 31.01 7.68
CA LYS A 966 -84.44 32.28 6.94
C LYS A 966 -85.88 32.75 7.08
N ASN A 967 -86.15 34.06 7.06
CA ASN A 967 -87.51 34.61 7.17
C ASN A 967 -87.91 35.32 5.86
N ILE A 968 -89.18 35.18 5.47
CA ILE A 968 -89.82 35.72 4.24
C ILE A 968 -91.30 36.06 4.54
N GLN A 969 -92.12 36.43 3.54
CA GLN A 969 -93.53 36.84 3.71
C GLN A 969 -94.53 36.19 2.73
N LEU A 970 -95.82 36.22 3.08
CA LEU A 970 -96.97 35.70 2.31
C LEU A 970 -98.12 36.73 2.25
N THR A 971 -98.75 36.89 1.07
CA THR A 971 -99.88 37.84 0.80
C THR A 971 -101.12 37.13 0.19
N VAL A 972 -102.36 37.67 0.29
CA VAL A 972 -103.64 36.91 0.03
C VAL A 972 -104.77 37.72 -0.72
N LEU A 973 -105.47 37.14 -1.74
CA LEU A 973 -106.43 37.77 -2.76
C LEU A 973 -107.75 36.96 -3.18
N ASN A 974 -108.24 36.79 -4.47
CA ASN A 974 -109.43 35.94 -4.94
C ASN A 974 -109.58 35.58 -6.50
N ARG A 975 -110.11 34.41 -6.98
CA ARG A 975 -109.95 33.79 -8.38
C ARG A 975 -111.21 33.19 -9.17
N SER A 976 -111.03 32.43 -10.29
CA SER A 976 -112.07 31.85 -11.25
C SER A 976 -111.59 30.67 -12.19
N SER A 977 -112.40 30.10 -13.14
CA SER A 977 -112.19 28.76 -13.85
C SER A 977 -112.72 28.57 -15.34
N GLY A 978 -112.57 27.38 -16.01
CA GLY A 978 -113.01 27.06 -17.43
C GLY A 978 -112.84 25.59 -18.00
N GLY A 979 -113.15 25.29 -19.30
CA GLY A 979 -113.07 23.96 -20.05
C GLY A 979 -113.67 24.01 -21.52
N SER A 980 -113.88 22.99 -22.42
CA SER A 980 -113.55 21.55 -22.72
C SER A 980 -114.37 21.03 -23.98
N SER A 981 -114.21 19.96 -24.82
CA SER A 981 -113.13 19.09 -25.42
C SER A 981 -113.69 18.01 -26.46
N SER A 982 -112.85 17.24 -27.24
CA SER A 982 -113.03 15.83 -27.82
C SER A 982 -112.99 15.43 -29.36
N THR A 983 -112.26 14.31 -29.69
CA THR A 983 -112.36 13.25 -30.81
C THR A 983 -111.71 13.26 -32.25
N ASN A 984 -111.14 12.09 -32.65
CA ASN A 984 -111.00 11.36 -33.98
C ASN A 984 -109.95 11.64 -35.14
N GLY A 985 -109.27 10.58 -35.68
CA GLY A 985 -108.92 10.45 -37.14
C GLY A 985 -107.59 9.78 -37.69
N MET A 986 -107.71 8.64 -38.42
CA MET A 986 -106.91 8.10 -39.59
C MET A 986 -105.35 7.83 -39.59
N ALA A 987 -104.75 7.44 -40.75
CA ALA A 987 -103.53 6.59 -40.87
C ALA A 987 -102.59 6.83 -42.09
N ALA A 988 -101.33 6.34 -42.05
CA ALA A 988 -100.35 6.23 -43.17
C ALA A 988 -99.21 5.19 -42.90
N ASN A 989 -98.35 4.89 -43.88
CA ASN A 989 -97.19 3.96 -43.81
C ASN A 989 -95.88 4.70 -44.23
N PRO A 990 -94.68 4.40 -43.68
CA PRO A 990 -93.60 5.40 -43.61
C PRO A 990 -92.52 5.33 -44.70
N PRO A 991 -92.02 6.49 -45.15
CA PRO A 991 -90.69 6.64 -45.73
C PRO A 991 -89.85 7.77 -45.09
N GLN A 992 -88.52 7.58 -45.16
CA GLN A 992 -87.45 8.57 -45.39
C GLN A 992 -87.54 10.06 -44.91
N ASP A 993 -86.47 10.42 -44.18
CA ASP A 993 -85.58 11.58 -44.41
C ASP A 993 -85.94 13.02 -43.97
N ASP A 994 -84.90 13.85 -44.04
CA ASP A 994 -84.83 15.31 -44.20
C ASP A 994 -85.08 16.29 -43.01
N GLN A 995 -83.95 16.73 -42.43
CA GLN A 995 -83.48 18.14 -42.37
C GLN A 995 -84.14 19.23 -41.48
N SER A 996 -83.30 20.25 -41.20
CA SER A 996 -83.62 21.69 -41.07
C SER A 996 -84.18 22.24 -39.74
N VAL A 997 -83.93 23.50 -39.32
CA VAL A 997 -82.77 24.42 -39.49
C VAL A 997 -82.84 25.54 -38.41
N GLU A 998 -81.74 26.30 -38.28
CA GLU A 998 -81.49 27.63 -37.65
C GLU A 998 -82.64 28.69 -37.67
N PRO A 999 -82.58 29.84 -36.93
CA PRO A 999 -81.55 30.90 -37.17
C PRO A 999 -81.09 31.86 -36.02
N THR A 1000 -79.84 32.37 -36.15
CA THR A 1000 -79.34 33.77 -35.89
C THR A 1000 -79.43 34.44 -34.49
N VAL A 1001 -78.36 35.01 -33.86
CA VAL A 1001 -77.49 36.21 -34.21
C VAL A 1001 -78.25 37.55 -33.96
N PRO A 1002 -77.73 38.56 -33.19
CA PRO A 1002 -76.47 39.33 -33.42
C PRO A 1002 -75.65 39.73 -32.14
N GLU A 1003 -74.54 40.49 -32.11
CA GLU A 1003 -73.38 40.78 -33.01
C GLU A 1003 -72.23 41.39 -32.14
N THR A 1004 -71.02 41.60 -32.69
CA THR A 1004 -69.89 42.33 -32.03
C THR A 1004 -69.72 43.75 -32.62
N PRO A 1005 -68.88 44.63 -32.04
CA PRO A 1005 -67.60 44.93 -32.72
C PRO A 1005 -66.39 45.39 -31.86
N VAL A 1006 -65.20 44.90 -32.24
CA VAL A 1006 -63.92 45.59 -32.54
C VAL A 1006 -63.39 46.77 -31.66
N GLU A 1007 -62.21 46.54 -31.06
CA GLU A 1007 -60.90 47.28 -31.11
C GLU A 1007 -60.78 48.78 -31.56
N PRO A 1008 -59.72 49.55 -31.19
CA PRO A 1008 -58.34 49.29 -31.69
C PRO A 1008 -57.08 49.73 -30.86
N SER A 1009 -55.92 49.18 -31.27
CA SER A 1009 -54.58 49.83 -31.46
C SER A 1009 -53.48 49.88 -30.37
N GLU A 1010 -52.24 49.78 -30.87
CA GLU A 1010 -50.89 49.65 -30.23
C GLU A 1010 -50.12 51.02 -30.18
N PRO A 1011 -48.91 51.18 -29.57
CA PRO A 1011 -47.64 50.74 -30.21
C PRO A 1011 -46.36 50.44 -29.34
N GLU A 1012 -45.50 49.56 -29.88
CA GLU A 1012 -44.00 49.62 -29.91
C GLU A 1012 -43.09 49.20 -28.72
N LYS A 1013 -41.77 49.09 -29.04
CA LYS A 1013 -40.74 48.14 -28.54
C LYS A 1013 -39.65 48.78 -27.62
N VAL A 1014 -38.71 48.06 -26.97
CA VAL A 1014 -37.86 46.87 -27.30
C VAL A 1014 -37.52 46.12 -25.96
N GLN A 1015 -37.33 44.79 -25.81
CA GLN A 1015 -36.46 43.76 -26.45
C GLN A 1015 -34.95 44.14 -26.45
N PRO A 1016 -33.93 43.23 -26.44
CA PRO A 1016 -33.90 41.73 -26.47
C PRO A 1016 -34.04 41.09 -25.04
N SER A 1017 -33.48 39.94 -24.58
CA SER A 1017 -32.48 38.93 -25.04
C SER A 1017 -32.65 37.53 -24.36
N GLU A 1018 -31.78 36.56 -24.72
CA GLU A 1018 -31.92 35.09 -24.54
C GLU A 1018 -30.52 34.40 -24.35
N PRO A 1019 -30.30 33.04 -24.32
CA PRO A 1019 -31.11 31.85 -24.74
C PRO A 1019 -31.39 30.76 -23.64
N GLU A 1020 -32.41 29.88 -23.74
CA GLU A 1020 -32.57 28.55 -24.43
C GLU A 1020 -31.69 27.37 -23.91
N VAL A 1021 -32.07 26.08 -23.72
CA VAL A 1021 -33.21 25.15 -24.04
C VAL A 1021 -32.88 24.03 -25.06
N LEU A 1022 -33.17 22.74 -24.74
CA LEU A 1022 -33.35 21.61 -25.71
C LEU A 1022 -34.07 20.35 -25.12
N LYS A 1023 -34.18 19.25 -25.90
CA LYS A 1023 -35.05 18.03 -25.79
C LYS A 1023 -34.22 16.71 -26.02
N PRO A 1024 -34.73 15.43 -26.05
CA PRO A 1024 -35.87 14.71 -25.39
C PRO A 1024 -35.55 13.21 -24.95
N THR A 1025 -36.60 12.38 -24.72
CA THR A 1025 -36.76 10.89 -24.96
C THR A 1025 -36.33 9.75 -23.97
N THR A 1026 -37.37 9.08 -23.42
CA THR A 1026 -37.64 7.60 -23.24
C THR A 1026 -36.76 6.59 -22.45
N SER A 1027 -37.48 5.87 -21.56
CA SER A 1027 -37.37 4.43 -21.13
C SER A 1027 -36.32 3.91 -20.13
N THR A 1028 -36.81 2.97 -19.31
CA THR A 1028 -36.22 2.09 -18.26
C THR A 1028 -34.81 1.52 -18.48
N PRO A 1029 -34.06 1.26 -17.39
CA PRO A 1029 -33.77 -0.15 -17.04
C PRO A 1029 -33.78 -0.46 -15.51
N SER A 1030 -33.44 -1.70 -15.16
CA SER A 1030 -33.09 -2.16 -13.80
C SER A 1030 -31.61 -2.59 -13.71
N ASP A 1031 -31.17 -2.92 -12.49
CA ASP A 1031 -30.03 -3.78 -12.14
C ASP A 1031 -28.57 -3.40 -12.49
N SER A 1032 -27.82 -3.15 -11.40
CA SER A 1032 -26.53 -3.79 -11.08
C SER A 1032 -25.18 -3.25 -11.60
N GLU A 1033 -24.13 -3.70 -10.89
CA GLU A 1033 -22.67 -3.51 -11.05
C GLU A 1033 -22.14 -2.07 -10.84
N LYS A 1034 -21.31 -1.78 -9.83
CA LYS A 1034 -19.99 -2.31 -9.38
C LYS A 1034 -18.80 -1.75 -10.18
N GLY A 1035 -17.88 -1.12 -9.44
CA GLY A 1035 -16.58 -0.65 -9.93
C GLY A 1035 -15.65 -0.31 -8.77
N GLN A 1036 -15.18 -1.33 -8.04
CA GLN A 1036 -14.18 -1.15 -6.99
C GLN A 1036 -12.78 -1.00 -7.60
N VAL A 1037 -11.98 -0.06 -7.08
CA VAL A 1037 -10.52 -0.04 -7.28
C VAL A 1037 -9.86 -0.33 -5.94
N THR A 1038 -9.26 -1.51 -5.83
CA THR A 1038 -8.31 -1.89 -4.77
C THR A 1038 -7.37 -2.97 -5.29
N GLN A 1039 -6.06 -2.82 -5.08
CA GLN A 1039 -5.15 -3.97 -5.01
C GLN A 1039 -4.21 -3.84 -3.81
N LYS A 1040 -4.02 -4.96 -3.10
CA LYS A 1040 -2.89 -5.21 -2.18
C LYS A 1040 -1.67 -5.65 -3.01
N THR A 1041 -0.47 -5.59 -2.44
CA THR A 1041 0.51 -6.72 -2.41
C THR A 1041 1.73 -6.36 -1.51
N SER A 1042 2.65 -7.26 -1.10
CA SER A 1042 2.54 -8.62 -0.52
C SER A 1042 3.93 -9.26 -0.24
N PHE A 1043 4.05 -10.09 0.82
CA PHE A 1043 5.14 -11.08 1.08
C PHE A 1043 6.58 -10.50 1.28
N SER A 1044 7.68 -11.25 1.52
CA SER A 1044 7.95 -12.71 1.60
C SER A 1044 9.21 -13.04 2.45
N ASN A 1045 9.51 -14.33 2.73
CA ASN A 1045 10.82 -14.95 2.38
C ASN A 1045 11.01 -16.43 2.81
N ASN A 1046 11.29 -17.34 1.86
CA ASN A 1046 12.30 -18.41 2.00
C ASN A 1046 12.67 -19.07 0.63
N LYS A 1047 13.87 -19.68 0.50
CA LYS A 1047 14.53 -20.01 -0.78
C LYS A 1047 14.15 -21.40 -1.38
N ILE A 1048 13.17 -21.47 -2.29
CA ILE A 1048 12.91 -22.57 -3.26
C ILE A 1048 12.42 -21.97 -4.61
N PRO A 1049 12.80 -22.48 -5.80
CA PRO A 1049 12.30 -21.98 -7.10
C PRO A 1049 10.80 -22.32 -7.33
N VAL A 1050 9.98 -21.31 -7.61
CA VAL A 1050 8.50 -21.43 -7.73
C VAL A 1050 7.96 -20.63 -8.95
N ASN A 1051 6.84 -21.10 -9.51
CA ASN A 1051 6.15 -20.51 -10.67
C ASN A 1051 5.39 -19.21 -10.36
N TYR A 1052 5.32 -18.30 -11.34
CA TYR A 1052 4.30 -17.25 -11.42
C TYR A 1052 2.93 -17.81 -11.85
N PRO A 1053 1.79 -17.20 -11.50
CA PRO A 1053 0.49 -17.59 -12.05
C PRO A 1053 0.40 -17.17 -13.53
N SER A 1054 0.09 -18.11 -14.43
CA SER A 1054 -0.09 -17.80 -15.85
C SER A 1054 -1.35 -16.97 -16.06
N ARG A 1055 -1.18 -15.70 -16.47
CA ARG A 1055 -2.31 -14.86 -16.90
C ARG A 1055 -2.95 -15.50 -18.12
N GLN A 1056 -4.28 -15.67 -18.08
CA GLN A 1056 -5.09 -16.04 -19.23
C GLN A 1056 -5.52 -14.76 -19.94
N ILE A 1057 -5.30 -14.68 -21.25
CA ILE A 1057 -5.85 -13.61 -22.10
C ILE A 1057 -6.76 -14.28 -23.12
N ILE A 1058 -8.02 -13.84 -23.18
CA ILE A 1058 -8.99 -14.37 -24.16
C ILE A 1058 -8.99 -13.44 -25.37
N ILE A 1059 -8.57 -13.96 -26.52
CA ILE A 1059 -8.43 -13.20 -27.77
C ILE A 1059 -9.22 -13.95 -28.84
N SER A 1060 -10.23 -13.30 -29.44
CA SER A 1060 -11.04 -13.86 -30.54
C SER A 1060 -11.66 -15.24 -30.29
N GLY A 1061 -11.83 -15.64 -29.02
CA GLY A 1061 -12.37 -16.94 -28.60
C GLY A 1061 -11.33 -17.99 -28.21
N GLU A 1062 -10.03 -17.72 -28.39
CA GLU A 1062 -8.94 -18.58 -27.94
C GLU A 1062 -8.33 -18.08 -26.62
N ILE A 1063 -7.84 -19.03 -25.80
CA ILE A 1063 -7.20 -18.74 -24.50
C ILE A 1063 -5.68 -18.77 -24.69
N TYR A 1064 -5.05 -17.62 -24.56
CA TYR A 1064 -3.60 -17.45 -24.58
C TYR A 1064 -3.05 -17.57 -23.16
N TYR A 1065 -2.04 -18.43 -23.00
CA TYR A 1065 -1.35 -18.68 -21.73
C TYR A 1065 0.07 -18.10 -21.78
N VAL A 1066 0.44 -17.30 -20.77
CA VAL A 1066 1.84 -16.96 -20.53
C VAL A 1066 2.61 -18.24 -20.13
N PRO A 1067 3.66 -18.67 -20.87
CA PRO A 1067 4.32 -19.95 -20.59
C PRO A 1067 5.33 -19.87 -19.45
N ASN A 1068 5.13 -20.66 -18.39
CA ASN A 1068 6.20 -21.02 -17.44
C ASN A 1068 6.93 -22.26 -17.95
N GLU A 1069 7.93 -22.12 -18.83
CA GLU A 1069 8.75 -23.26 -19.24
C GLU A 1069 10.00 -23.41 -18.39
N ASN A 1070 9.90 -24.25 -17.35
CA ASN A 1070 11.04 -24.74 -16.58
C ASN A 1070 11.17 -26.27 -16.72
N LYS A 1071 11.28 -26.77 -17.97
CA LYS A 1071 11.73 -28.14 -18.26
C LYS A 1071 12.20 -28.39 -19.70
N LEU A 1072 13.11 -29.35 -19.81
CA LEU A 1072 13.79 -29.77 -21.05
C LEU A 1072 12.84 -30.46 -22.05
N VAL A 1073 13.03 -30.14 -23.34
CA VAL A 1073 12.31 -30.77 -24.47
C VAL A 1073 12.66 -32.25 -24.61
N GLY A 1074 11.66 -33.15 -24.68
CA GLY A 1074 11.89 -34.60 -24.67
C GLY A 1074 10.75 -35.49 -25.15
N GLN A 1075 10.59 -35.60 -26.47
CA GLN A 1075 9.80 -36.60 -27.23
C GLN A 1075 8.26 -36.60 -27.12
N ILE A 1076 7.63 -37.05 -28.21
CA ILE A 1076 6.17 -37.11 -28.41
C ILE A 1076 5.72 -38.57 -28.33
N VAL A 1077 4.73 -38.88 -27.48
CA VAL A 1077 3.99 -40.15 -27.51
C VAL A 1077 2.49 -39.89 -27.33
N LYS A 1078 1.67 -40.43 -28.24
CA LYS A 1078 0.20 -40.33 -28.16
C LYS A 1078 -0.38 -41.41 -27.23
N PRO A 1079 -1.27 -41.07 -26.28
CA PRO A 1079 -2.15 -42.06 -25.65
C PRO A 1079 -3.18 -42.59 -26.66
N LYS A 1080 -3.53 -43.87 -26.55
CA LYS A 1080 -4.63 -44.50 -27.30
C LYS A 1080 -5.60 -45.12 -26.30
N ALA A 1081 -6.88 -44.88 -26.45
CA ALA A 1081 -7.91 -45.33 -25.51
C ALA A 1081 -8.21 -46.84 -25.63
N THR A 1082 -8.63 -47.46 -24.51
CA THR A 1082 -9.78 -48.39 -24.44
C THR A 1082 -10.22 -48.61 -22.98
N SER A 1083 -11.49 -48.94 -22.78
CA SER A 1083 -12.17 -49.13 -21.48
C SER A 1083 -12.46 -50.60 -21.17
N GLN A 1084 -12.65 -50.94 -19.89
CA GLN A 1084 -13.66 -51.88 -19.34
C GLN A 1084 -13.58 -51.77 -17.79
N VAL A 1085 -14.63 -51.60 -16.96
CA VAL A 1085 -16.04 -52.05 -16.91
C VAL A 1085 -16.21 -53.45 -16.28
N ASP A 1086 -17.02 -53.48 -15.21
CA ASP A 1086 -17.99 -54.51 -14.75
C ASP A 1086 -18.49 -54.06 -13.33
N GLU A 1087 -19.75 -53.69 -13.10
CA GLU A 1087 -21.00 -54.49 -12.95
C GLU A 1087 -21.22 -55.04 -11.53
N LEU A 1088 -22.43 -55.13 -10.94
CA LEU A 1088 -23.84 -54.80 -11.29
C LEU A 1088 -24.50 -54.12 -10.05
N THR A 1089 -25.76 -53.65 -9.97
CA THR A 1089 -27.01 -53.79 -10.77
C THR A 1089 -27.38 -52.45 -11.48
N GLY A 1090 -28.58 -52.10 -12.00
CA GLY A 1090 -29.99 -52.53 -11.82
C GLY A 1090 -30.63 -51.96 -10.54
N ASP A 1091 -31.90 -51.57 -10.45
CA ASP A 1091 -33.07 -51.62 -11.38
C ASP A 1091 -33.97 -50.39 -11.05
N GLN A 1092 -35.10 -50.00 -11.66
CA GLN A 1092 -36.13 -50.64 -12.50
C GLN A 1092 -36.78 -49.58 -13.46
N ASN A 1093 -37.91 -49.91 -14.11
CA ASN A 1093 -38.70 -49.08 -15.04
C ASN A 1093 -39.71 -48.13 -14.31
N VAL A 1094 -40.47 -47.19 -14.93
CA VAL A 1094 -40.93 -46.99 -16.34
C VAL A 1094 -41.23 -45.50 -16.67
N ASN A 1095 -41.30 -45.18 -17.97
CA ASN A 1095 -42.05 -44.12 -18.68
C ASN A 1095 -41.37 -42.81 -19.16
N ASP A 1096 -41.83 -42.41 -20.35
CA ASP A 1096 -41.51 -41.32 -21.31
C ASP A 1096 -42.89 -40.71 -21.72
N PRO A 1097 -43.09 -39.51 -22.34
CA PRO A 1097 -42.15 -38.54 -22.91
C PRO A 1097 -42.37 -37.02 -22.62
N ASN A 1098 -41.38 -36.21 -23.05
CA ASN A 1098 -41.44 -34.79 -23.49
C ASN A 1098 -42.59 -33.84 -23.02
N VAL A 1099 -42.33 -32.98 -22.01
CA VAL A 1099 -42.80 -31.57 -21.92
C VAL A 1099 -41.79 -30.73 -21.10
N LEU A 1100 -41.53 -29.47 -21.50
CA LEU A 1100 -40.73 -28.47 -20.75
C LEU A 1100 -41.61 -27.68 -19.75
N PRO A 1101 -41.09 -27.29 -18.57
CA PRO A 1101 -40.66 -25.88 -18.42
C PRO A 1101 -39.43 -25.66 -17.50
N GLN A 1102 -39.01 -24.40 -17.35
CA GLN A 1102 -37.96 -23.98 -16.42
C GLN A 1102 -38.43 -23.98 -14.95
N MET A 1103 -37.55 -24.34 -14.00
CA MET A 1103 -37.28 -23.54 -12.79
C MET A 1103 -36.04 -24.02 -12.01
N SER A 1104 -35.20 -23.06 -11.61
CA SER A 1104 -34.36 -22.98 -10.40
C SER A 1104 -34.08 -24.24 -9.54
N ASN A 1105 -32.80 -24.62 -9.37
CA ASN A 1105 -32.04 -24.21 -8.16
C ASN A 1105 -30.56 -24.65 -8.11
N GLU A 1106 -29.82 -23.88 -7.30
CA GLU A 1106 -28.46 -23.98 -6.76
C GLU A 1106 -27.75 -25.36 -6.70
N LYS A 1107 -26.51 -25.39 -7.19
CA LYS A 1107 -25.29 -25.95 -6.55
C LYS A 1107 -24.06 -25.76 -7.47
N GLY A 1108 -22.88 -25.41 -6.93
CA GLY A 1108 -21.66 -25.36 -7.77
C GLY A 1108 -20.36 -24.76 -7.20
N THR A 1109 -20.38 -24.02 -6.09
CA THR A 1109 -19.17 -23.32 -5.58
C THR A 1109 -18.48 -24.08 -4.44
N PHE A 1110 -17.70 -25.12 -4.77
CA PHE A 1110 -16.84 -25.80 -3.77
C PHE A 1110 -15.47 -26.31 -4.27
N GLU A 1111 -15.19 -26.35 -5.58
CA GLU A 1111 -13.93 -26.94 -6.08
C GLU A 1111 -12.78 -25.94 -6.33
N SER A 1112 -13.06 -24.65 -6.55
CA SER A 1112 -12.01 -23.64 -6.76
C SER A 1112 -11.11 -23.44 -5.53
N VAL A 1113 -11.68 -23.57 -4.33
CA VAL A 1113 -10.97 -23.49 -3.05
C VAL A 1113 -10.08 -24.72 -2.82
N ILE A 1114 -10.55 -25.91 -3.21
CA ILE A 1114 -9.80 -27.17 -3.06
C ILE A 1114 -8.56 -27.17 -3.97
N GLY A 1115 -8.67 -26.63 -5.20
CA GLY A 1115 -7.52 -26.44 -6.08
C GLY A 1115 -6.42 -25.56 -5.47
N TRP A 1116 -6.82 -24.44 -4.85
CA TRP A 1116 -5.90 -23.56 -4.11
C TRP A 1116 -5.25 -24.26 -2.90
N ILE A 1117 -6.04 -24.97 -2.10
CA ILE A 1117 -5.54 -25.68 -0.91
C ILE A 1117 -4.54 -26.80 -1.29
N ILE A 1118 -4.79 -27.56 -2.36
CA ILE A 1118 -3.86 -28.60 -2.82
C ILE A 1118 -2.55 -27.99 -3.34
N GLY A 1119 -2.62 -26.83 -4.02
CA GLY A 1119 -1.43 -26.05 -4.39
C GLY A 1119 -0.63 -25.60 -3.17
N LEU A 1120 -1.29 -25.03 -2.15
CA LEU A 1120 -0.63 -24.54 -0.93
C LEU A 1120 0.03 -25.69 -0.13
N LEU A 1121 -0.68 -26.81 0.04
CA LEU A 1121 -0.17 -27.98 0.77
C LEU A 1121 1.04 -28.64 0.09
N THR A 1122 1.17 -28.53 -1.23
CA THR A 1122 2.34 -29.01 -1.97
C THR A 1122 3.48 -27.98 -2.02
N LEU A 1123 3.19 -26.69 -1.91
CA LEU A 1123 4.20 -25.63 -1.73
C LEU A 1123 4.90 -25.72 -0.36
N LEU A 1124 4.18 -26.14 0.68
CA LEU A 1124 4.66 -26.24 2.07
C LEU A 1124 5.43 -27.55 2.40
N GLY A 1125 5.82 -28.33 1.38
CA GLY A 1125 6.70 -29.50 1.57
C GLY A 1125 6.06 -30.74 2.22
N ILE A 1126 4.73 -30.80 2.36
CA ILE A 1126 4.03 -31.89 3.06
C ILE A 1126 3.90 -33.14 2.17
N ASP A 1127 4.55 -34.25 2.55
CA ASP A 1127 4.40 -35.55 1.85
C ASP A 1127 3.04 -36.21 2.15
N LEU A 1128 2.06 -35.87 1.31
CA LEU A 1128 0.70 -36.43 1.35
C LEU A 1128 0.62 -37.94 1.04
N LYS A 1129 1.72 -38.65 0.74
CA LYS A 1129 1.68 -40.12 0.50
C LYS A 1129 1.70 -40.98 1.77
N LYS A 1130 1.94 -40.41 2.95
CA LYS A 1130 2.15 -41.22 4.18
C LYS A 1130 0.96 -41.36 5.14
N HIS A 1131 -0.10 -40.55 5.01
CA HIS A 1131 -1.26 -40.58 5.92
C HIS A 1131 -2.60 -40.78 5.20
N ARG A 1132 -2.87 -42.01 4.76
CA ARG A 1132 -4.23 -42.49 4.44
C ARG A 1132 -4.81 -43.35 5.57
N LYS A 1133 -5.14 -42.70 6.70
CA LYS A 1133 -6.17 -43.12 7.68
C LYS A 1133 -6.22 -42.14 8.86
N ILE A 1134 -7.15 -41.20 8.79
CA ILE A 1134 -8.31 -41.03 9.69
C ILE A 1134 -9.39 -40.36 8.85
#